data_AF-A0A660YJV1-F1
#
_entry.id   AF-A0A660YJV1-F1
#
_cell.length_a   1.000
_cell.length_b   1.000
_cell.length_c   1.000
_cell.angle_alpha   90.00
_cell.angle_beta   90.00
_cell.angle_gamma   90.00
#
_symmetry.space_group_name_H-M   'P 1'
#
loop_
_entity.id
_entity.type
_entity.pdbx_description
1 polymer ?
#
loop_
_entity_poly.entity_id
_entity_poly.type
_entity_poly.pdbx_seq_one_letter_code
_entity_poly.pdbx_strand_id
1 'polypeptide(L)'
;MKNKNKVLFYIGFLLLIFNVFVFAAESDKWTVDDVLKQESARSFFISSDGSKVVWVKQVPEKEINQFAGDIYLAYIKSGKNIRLTRGKTNDWSPQLSPDGSKVAFMSVRGEGKNKKSQVWLIDLTGGEPWQVTKRKEGVQSFKWLDNSTILFTARENPYYFETELKKKKDDAIVAGDQEHYLPVRLFQINIKSKDVLRITTNKGKISEFAVSPDKKWVVTNESQNIHYPYDFRIPPKQFLINLKTGKRVEIFTQKGLNPSRFAWSLDSRGFFASYSISSDPEDTYVSVSGLGYFDVEKRTFEKIYLNWKWMLGFYGYHVTSEGILVSLANGPWNKLAFYYKENGQWKRQWLKHSKSKNLFINAVSTDGKTVVYDYTTASTPRKTKAAIIKNYGFENEKTIITLNPWIKNKAIAKSEIIRWKGAKGDMVDGVLYYPYNYEKGKKYPLMLSIHGGPTGVDSDIFRESWAGYPNLLSGKGAFVLKVNYHGSGNYGLKWMESIKNHYYELEVPDILNGVDYLIKKGMVDKDRLGIMGWSNGAILTIQCVIETNRFKVAAPGAGDVNWTSDYGNCAFGAAFDNAYFGGPPWKRSRYYIKKSPLFKMEKVTTPTIIFFGTKDTNVPTEQGWEHYHALQQIGKAPVRFILFPGEPHGLRKITHQRRKMEEELAWFDKYLFKTYNEKNEALKKDSPLAFLLKDKRAVNSNGYYGITENGILIPETVKLDSFFISRFEITRAQYAEYDKNYKFKPLYGNYPVTGLTFDEVKKYIEWLNNVTGKNYRPVKAKEMDKLTKKAGTNGNTLDFWAGYKVNIDDAVLLSKELEKIKNKDLLLRTAGSFKGYGKCPVFDLNGNAAEWCVDSENKGCIKGLSAVQPADKTIKYSAPSSDFVGFRVILEK
;
A
#
# COMPACT_ATOMS: atom_id res chain seq x y z
N MET A 1 70.51 6.47 -64.16
CA MET A 1 69.75 6.97 -65.33
C MET A 1 68.26 6.63 -65.15
N LYS A 2 67.34 7.47 -65.66
CA LYS A 2 65.95 7.19 -66.09
C LYS A 2 64.94 6.46 -65.15
N ASN A 3 63.68 6.87 -65.32
CA ASN A 3 62.38 6.23 -64.97
C ASN A 3 61.91 6.36 -63.50
N LYS A 4 60.83 7.12 -63.20
CA LYS A 4 59.37 7.00 -63.55
C LYS A 4 58.69 5.98 -62.62
N ASN A 5 57.47 6.14 -62.08
CA ASN A 5 56.31 7.07 -62.22
C ASN A 5 55.42 6.86 -60.96
N LYS A 6 54.29 7.54 -60.60
CA LYS A 6 53.62 8.86 -60.78
C LYS A 6 52.30 8.75 -59.93
N VAL A 7 51.59 9.77 -59.43
CA VAL A 7 51.79 11.21 -59.14
C VAL A 7 50.61 11.70 -58.24
N LEU A 8 50.74 12.81 -57.51
CA LEU A 8 49.70 13.64 -56.81
C LEU A 8 48.37 13.01 -56.31
N PHE A 9 47.98 13.35 -55.08
CA PHE A 9 46.91 14.35 -54.85
C PHE A 9 46.99 14.96 -53.44
N TYR A 10 46.37 16.13 -53.23
CA TYR A 10 46.47 16.94 -52.00
C TYR A 10 45.10 17.16 -51.34
N ILE A 11 45.08 17.14 -50.00
CA ILE A 11 44.07 17.69 -49.07
C ILE A 11 42.58 17.28 -49.31
N GLY A 12 42.06 16.49 -48.38
CA GLY A 12 40.63 16.15 -48.26
C GLY A 12 40.28 15.61 -46.87
N PHE A 13 40.55 16.39 -45.81
CA PHE A 13 40.46 15.92 -44.42
C PHE A 13 39.01 15.92 -43.90
N LEU A 14 38.22 14.94 -44.33
CA LEU A 14 36.79 14.85 -44.07
C LEU A 14 36.51 14.09 -42.76
N LEU A 15 35.92 14.75 -41.77
CA LEU A 15 35.59 14.16 -40.47
C LEU A 15 34.57 13.02 -40.60
N LEU A 16 34.98 11.82 -40.20
CA LEU A 16 34.09 10.66 -40.05
C LEU A 16 34.06 10.22 -38.58
N ILE A 17 33.51 11.10 -37.73
CA ILE A 17 33.21 10.77 -36.33
C ILE A 17 32.10 9.71 -36.33
N PHE A 18 32.47 8.48 -35.99
CA PHE A 18 31.51 7.43 -35.65
C PHE A 18 30.78 7.83 -34.36
N ASN A 19 29.65 8.51 -34.51
CA ASN A 19 28.72 8.79 -33.41
C ASN A 19 28.07 7.47 -32.97
N VAL A 20 28.78 6.72 -32.12
CA VAL A 20 28.20 5.62 -31.35
C VAL A 20 27.25 6.23 -30.32
N PHE A 21 26.02 6.49 -30.76
CA PHE A 21 24.90 6.79 -29.88
C PHE A 21 24.63 5.56 -29.01
N VAL A 22 25.32 5.50 -27.87
CA VAL A 22 24.91 4.67 -26.75
C VAL A 22 23.59 5.25 -26.27
N PHE A 23 22.49 4.69 -26.79
CA PHE A 23 21.16 4.88 -26.22
C PHE A 23 21.15 4.26 -24.83
N ALA A 24 21.57 5.06 -23.84
CA ALA A 24 21.31 4.78 -22.43
C ALA A 24 19.79 4.72 -22.27
N ALA A 25 19.25 3.51 -22.10
CA ALA A 25 17.82 3.30 -21.96
C ALA A 25 17.30 4.14 -20.80
N GLU A 26 16.39 5.07 -21.08
CA GLU A 26 15.85 5.97 -20.05
C GLU A 26 15.16 5.14 -18.97
N SER A 27 15.68 5.22 -17.74
CA SER A 27 15.26 4.31 -16.67
C SER A 27 13.82 4.62 -16.24
N ASP A 28 12.96 3.61 -16.29
CA ASP A 28 11.52 3.70 -15.99
C ASP A 28 11.25 4.48 -14.69
N LYS A 29 10.21 5.33 -14.71
CA LYS A 29 9.67 5.94 -13.50
C LYS A 29 8.92 4.89 -12.65
N TRP A 30 8.83 5.13 -11.35
CA TRP A 30 8.05 4.30 -10.43
C TRP A 30 6.54 4.53 -10.60
N THR A 31 5.77 3.50 -10.27
CA THR A 31 4.29 3.50 -10.21
C THR A 31 3.82 3.01 -8.84
N VAL A 32 2.53 3.18 -8.53
CA VAL A 32 1.91 2.56 -7.33
C VAL A 32 2.03 1.04 -7.40
N ASP A 33 1.94 0.45 -8.61
CA ASP A 33 2.16 -0.99 -8.82
C ASP A 33 3.59 -1.40 -8.49
N ASP A 34 4.60 -0.59 -8.82
CA ASP A 34 5.99 -0.89 -8.46
C ASP A 34 6.19 -0.95 -6.95
N VAL A 35 5.58 -0.04 -6.18
CA VAL A 35 5.67 -0.07 -4.70
C VAL A 35 4.93 -1.28 -4.11
N LEU A 36 3.73 -1.58 -4.61
CA LEU A 36 2.88 -2.66 -4.06
C LEU A 36 3.30 -4.07 -4.51
N LYS A 37 3.97 -4.21 -5.66
CA LYS A 37 4.44 -5.51 -6.17
C LYS A 37 5.74 -6.02 -5.51
N GLN A 38 6.32 -5.26 -4.60
CA GLN A 38 7.60 -5.60 -3.98
C GLN A 38 7.54 -6.90 -3.16
N GLU A 39 8.55 -7.72 -3.39
CA GLU A 39 8.88 -8.90 -2.60
C GLU A 39 9.75 -8.50 -1.39
N SER A 40 9.63 -9.21 -0.26
CA SER A 40 10.52 -9.00 0.90
C SER A 40 10.95 -10.33 1.53
N ALA A 41 12.12 -10.33 2.18
CA ALA A 41 12.66 -11.47 2.92
C ALA A 41 12.62 -11.16 4.43
N ARG A 42 12.15 -12.10 5.25
CA ARG A 42 12.10 -11.95 6.71
C ARG A 42 12.20 -13.31 7.43
N SER A 43 12.27 -13.27 8.77
CA SER A 43 12.19 -14.45 9.63
C SER A 43 13.24 -15.51 9.29
N PHE A 44 14.51 -15.11 9.26
CA PHE A 44 15.64 -15.96 8.94
C PHE A 44 16.02 -16.89 10.11
N PHE A 45 16.41 -18.12 9.80
CA PHE A 45 16.99 -19.08 10.74
C PHE A 45 18.05 -19.93 10.01
N ILE A 46 19.21 -20.15 10.64
CA ILE A 46 20.36 -20.84 10.05
C ILE A 46 20.51 -22.22 10.71
N SER A 47 20.89 -23.25 9.94
CA SER A 47 21.20 -24.57 10.50
C SER A 47 22.41 -24.55 11.44
N SER A 48 22.47 -25.55 12.32
CA SER A 48 23.56 -25.73 13.29
C SER A 48 24.93 -25.95 12.65
N ASP A 49 24.97 -26.48 11.43
CA ASP A 49 26.18 -26.67 10.61
C ASP A 49 26.54 -25.44 9.75
N GLY A 50 25.79 -24.34 9.86
CA GLY A 50 25.95 -23.13 9.05
C GLY A 50 25.67 -23.28 7.54
N SER A 51 25.31 -24.48 7.05
CA SER A 51 25.26 -24.72 5.59
C SER A 51 23.96 -24.28 4.90
N LYS A 52 22.88 -24.09 5.67
CA LYS A 52 21.51 -23.83 5.20
C LYS A 52 20.88 -22.65 5.94
N VAL A 53 20.03 -21.89 5.26
CA VAL A 53 19.20 -20.81 5.83
C VAL A 53 17.76 -21.03 5.40
N VAL A 54 16.83 -21.13 6.35
CA VAL A 54 15.40 -20.98 6.06
C VAL A 54 14.95 -19.55 6.30
N TRP A 55 14.04 -19.06 5.45
CA TRP A 55 13.56 -17.69 5.46
C TRP A 55 12.15 -17.63 4.86
N VAL A 56 11.43 -16.53 5.11
CA VAL A 56 10.12 -16.28 4.52
C VAL A 56 10.25 -15.28 3.39
N LYS A 57 9.81 -15.65 2.19
CA LYS A 57 9.55 -14.71 1.09
C LYS A 57 8.11 -14.23 1.20
N GLN A 58 7.93 -12.94 1.38
CA GLN A 58 6.62 -12.30 1.42
C GLN A 58 6.33 -11.61 0.07
N VAL A 59 5.16 -11.87 -0.49
CA VAL A 59 4.70 -11.38 -1.81
C VAL A 59 3.21 -10.98 -1.76
N PRO A 60 2.75 -10.03 -2.58
CA PRO A 60 1.32 -9.71 -2.66
C PRO A 60 0.53 -10.85 -3.31
N GLU A 61 -0.56 -11.27 -2.67
CA GLU A 61 -1.52 -12.25 -3.20
C GLU A 61 -2.87 -11.57 -3.43
N LYS A 62 -3.41 -11.75 -4.64
CA LYS A 62 -4.66 -11.11 -5.09
C LYS A 62 -5.87 -11.69 -4.38
N GLU A 63 -5.94 -13.01 -4.20
CA GLU A 63 -7.15 -13.68 -3.71
C GLU A 63 -7.42 -13.43 -2.22
N ILE A 64 -6.38 -13.35 -1.37
CA ILE A 64 -6.53 -12.88 0.02
C ILE A 64 -6.44 -11.36 0.16
N ASN A 65 -6.24 -10.65 -0.97
CA ASN A 65 -6.03 -9.21 -1.07
C ASN A 65 -4.97 -8.69 -0.08
N GLN A 66 -3.95 -9.49 0.23
CA GLN A 66 -2.97 -9.26 1.30
C GLN A 66 -1.64 -9.89 0.90
N PHE A 67 -0.59 -9.62 1.66
CA PHE A 67 0.69 -10.30 1.44
C PHE A 67 0.64 -11.74 1.96
N ALA A 68 0.86 -12.71 1.06
CA ALA A 68 1.16 -14.10 1.40
C ALA A 68 2.64 -14.26 1.78
N GLY A 69 2.98 -15.39 2.40
CA GLY A 69 4.33 -15.68 2.87
C GLY A 69 4.66 -17.15 2.64
N ASP A 70 5.69 -17.41 1.85
CA ASP A 70 6.20 -18.76 1.56
C ASP A 70 7.52 -19.02 2.28
N ILE A 71 7.74 -20.25 2.75
CA ILE A 71 9.01 -20.68 3.31
C ILE A 71 9.97 -21.06 2.17
N TYR A 72 11.19 -20.54 2.24
CA TYR A 72 12.29 -20.82 1.33
C TYR A 72 13.51 -21.37 2.10
N LEU A 73 14.31 -22.18 1.42
CA LEU A 73 15.57 -22.76 1.87
C LEU A 73 16.71 -22.31 0.95
N ALA A 74 17.70 -21.60 1.48
CA ALA A 74 18.94 -21.24 0.79
C ALA A 74 20.11 -22.11 1.28
N TYR A 75 20.81 -22.76 0.36
CA TYR A 75 22.09 -23.43 0.64
C TYR A 75 23.22 -22.42 0.47
N ILE A 76 24.02 -22.15 1.51
CA ILE A 76 24.99 -21.03 1.46
C ILE A 76 26.12 -21.32 0.45
N LYS A 77 26.76 -22.50 0.56
CA LYS A 77 27.90 -22.88 -0.30
C LYS A 77 27.58 -22.80 -1.79
N SER A 78 26.44 -23.34 -2.23
CA SER A 78 26.01 -23.28 -3.64
C SER A 78 25.31 -21.97 -4.01
N GLY A 79 24.50 -21.40 -3.12
CA GLY A 79 23.57 -20.30 -3.41
C GLY A 79 22.21 -20.77 -3.93
N LYS A 80 21.99 -22.09 -4.03
CA LYS A 80 20.71 -22.68 -4.47
C LYS A 80 19.61 -22.30 -3.49
N ASN A 81 18.56 -21.65 -3.99
CA ASN A 81 17.33 -21.35 -3.24
C ASN A 81 16.22 -22.31 -3.70
N ILE A 82 15.45 -22.85 -2.76
CA ILE A 82 14.33 -23.77 -2.98
C ILE A 82 13.11 -23.23 -2.25
N ARG A 83 11.96 -23.12 -2.93
CA ARG A 83 10.67 -22.80 -2.31
C ARG A 83 10.09 -24.07 -1.68
N LEU A 84 9.96 -24.10 -0.36
CA LEU A 84 9.46 -25.25 0.40
C LEU A 84 7.93 -25.27 0.50
N THR A 85 7.29 -24.12 0.75
CA THR A 85 5.83 -24.03 0.77
C THR A 85 5.29 -23.29 -0.44
N ARG A 86 4.05 -23.62 -0.82
CA ARG A 86 3.27 -22.96 -1.87
C ARG A 86 1.85 -22.78 -1.35
N GLY A 87 1.29 -21.59 -1.45
CA GLY A 87 -0.11 -21.38 -1.09
C GLY A 87 -0.52 -19.91 -1.04
N LYS A 88 -1.83 -19.68 -0.91
CA LYS A 88 -2.46 -18.36 -0.77
C LYS A 88 -2.60 -17.98 0.70
N THR A 89 -1.59 -18.30 1.50
CA THR A 89 -1.56 -18.18 2.96
C THR A 89 -0.29 -17.50 3.41
N ASN A 90 -0.32 -16.85 4.57
CA ASN A 90 0.90 -16.40 5.24
C ASN A 90 1.47 -17.55 6.08
N ASP A 91 2.63 -18.07 5.70
CA ASP A 91 3.50 -18.88 6.56
C ASP A 91 4.56 -17.98 7.24
N TRP A 92 4.98 -18.30 8.47
CA TRP A 92 5.99 -17.50 9.18
C TRP A 92 6.81 -18.27 10.22
N SER A 93 7.84 -17.61 10.74
CA SER A 93 8.75 -18.13 11.77
C SER A 93 9.32 -19.54 11.51
N PRO A 94 9.90 -19.81 10.32
CA PRO A 94 10.51 -21.10 10.03
C PRO A 94 11.73 -21.36 10.94
N GLN A 95 11.89 -22.60 11.40
CA GLN A 95 13.04 -23.07 12.16
C GLN A 95 13.42 -24.48 11.68
N LEU A 96 14.68 -24.68 11.32
CA LEU A 96 15.22 -26.00 11.02
C LEU A 96 15.27 -26.86 12.30
N SER A 97 15.04 -28.16 12.18
CA SER A 97 15.30 -29.12 13.26
C SER A 97 16.79 -29.13 13.63
N PRO A 98 17.18 -29.56 14.84
CA PRO A 98 18.59 -29.61 15.24
C PRO A 98 19.49 -30.47 14.33
N ASP A 99 18.96 -31.55 13.73
CA ASP A 99 19.62 -32.35 12.69
C ASP A 99 19.57 -31.74 11.27
N GLY A 100 18.83 -30.65 11.08
CA GLY A 100 18.61 -30.01 9.78
C GLY A 100 17.79 -30.82 8.77
N SER A 101 17.12 -31.90 9.17
CA SER A 101 16.30 -32.75 8.29
C SER A 101 14.92 -32.17 7.96
N LYS A 102 14.35 -31.35 8.86
CA LYS A 102 12.97 -30.84 8.78
C LYS A 102 12.91 -29.34 9.03
N VAL A 103 11.82 -28.72 8.60
CA VAL A 103 11.51 -27.31 8.89
C VAL A 103 10.15 -27.23 9.56
N ALA A 104 10.14 -26.74 10.80
CA ALA A 104 8.92 -26.34 11.50
C ALA A 104 8.60 -24.88 11.15
N PHE A 105 7.31 -24.55 11.00
CA PHE A 105 6.85 -23.18 10.73
C PHE A 105 5.42 -22.96 11.24
N MET A 106 5.02 -21.70 11.36
CA MET A 106 3.65 -21.29 11.72
C MET A 106 2.81 -21.09 10.46
N SER A 107 1.58 -21.60 10.44
CA SER A 107 0.66 -21.40 9.31
C SER A 107 -0.81 -21.51 9.73
N VAL A 108 -1.67 -20.83 8.97
CA VAL A 108 -3.14 -20.82 9.09
C VAL A 108 -3.85 -21.67 8.02
N ARG A 109 -3.12 -22.56 7.33
CA ARG A 109 -3.63 -23.27 6.14
C ARG A 109 -4.73 -24.32 6.39
N GLY A 110 -4.83 -24.87 7.61
CA GLY A 110 -5.63 -26.05 7.96
C GLY A 110 -7.15 -25.92 7.74
N GLU A 111 -7.90 -26.98 8.05
CA GLU A 111 -9.32 -27.09 7.71
C GLU A 111 -10.27 -26.33 8.67
N GLY A 112 -11.52 -26.16 8.24
CA GLY A 112 -12.60 -25.51 9.01
C GLY A 112 -12.76 -24.00 8.74
N LYS A 113 -13.93 -23.45 9.16
CA LYS A 113 -14.31 -22.05 8.91
C LYS A 113 -13.47 -21.02 9.69
N ASN A 114 -12.99 -21.38 10.89
CA ASN A 114 -12.24 -20.49 11.78
C ASN A 114 -10.77 -20.92 11.88
N LYS A 115 -10.03 -20.84 10.77
CA LYS A 115 -8.62 -21.25 10.70
C LYS A 115 -7.75 -20.46 11.70
N LYS A 116 -7.15 -21.14 12.68
CA LYS A 116 -6.19 -20.57 13.65
C LYS A 116 -4.77 -20.97 13.31
N SER A 117 -3.78 -20.23 13.81
CA SER A 117 -2.36 -20.57 13.63
C SER A 117 -1.98 -21.85 14.37
N GLN A 118 -1.16 -22.70 13.73
CA GLN A 118 -0.65 -23.95 14.27
C GLN A 118 0.81 -24.14 13.83
N VAL A 119 1.53 -25.05 14.49
CA VAL A 119 2.83 -25.53 14.02
C VAL A 119 2.63 -26.58 12.93
N TRP A 120 3.33 -26.42 11.82
CA TRP A 120 3.41 -27.34 10.69
C TRP A 120 4.87 -27.78 10.48
N LEU A 121 5.07 -28.96 9.90
CA LEU A 121 6.37 -29.49 9.51
C LEU A 121 6.42 -29.78 8.02
N ILE A 122 7.59 -29.66 7.41
CA ILE A 122 7.95 -30.24 6.11
C ILE A 122 9.31 -30.93 6.24
N ASP A 123 9.51 -32.06 5.57
CA ASP A 123 10.81 -32.75 5.50
C ASP A 123 11.61 -32.25 4.30
N LEU A 124 12.94 -32.11 4.44
CA LEU A 124 13.79 -31.64 3.35
C LEU A 124 14.10 -32.70 2.29
N THR A 125 13.76 -33.97 2.53
CA THR A 125 13.78 -35.01 1.48
C THR A 125 12.60 -34.91 0.51
N GLY A 126 11.48 -34.30 0.93
CA GLY A 126 10.30 -34.05 0.10
C GLY A 126 8.98 -34.31 0.84
N GLY A 127 7.87 -34.27 0.09
CA GLY A 127 6.52 -34.49 0.60
C GLY A 127 5.75 -33.20 0.91
N GLU A 128 4.49 -33.35 1.34
CA GLU A 128 3.63 -32.22 1.70
C GLU A 128 3.79 -31.81 3.17
N PRO A 129 3.60 -30.51 3.51
CA PRO A 129 3.69 -30.08 4.91
C PRO A 129 2.49 -30.56 5.75
N TRP A 130 2.76 -31.21 6.88
CA TRP A 130 1.74 -31.76 7.78
C TRP A 130 1.56 -30.94 9.06
N GLN A 131 0.35 -31.00 9.64
CA GLN A 131 0.01 -30.27 10.86
C GLN A 131 0.48 -31.04 12.11
N VAL A 132 1.18 -30.35 13.02
CA VAL A 132 1.64 -30.92 14.30
C VAL A 132 0.66 -30.60 15.42
N THR A 133 0.33 -29.32 15.64
CA THR A 133 -0.53 -28.90 16.76
C THR A 133 -2.00 -28.76 16.36
N LYS A 134 -2.91 -29.10 17.28
CA LYS A 134 -4.36 -28.93 17.11
C LYS A 134 -4.97 -28.15 18.29
N ARG A 135 -4.55 -26.90 18.51
CA ARG A 135 -5.06 -26.04 19.62
C ARG A 135 -6.26 -25.19 19.16
N LYS A 136 -7.38 -25.25 19.89
CA LYS A 136 -8.66 -24.57 19.55
C LYS A 136 -8.52 -23.06 19.32
N GLU A 137 -7.73 -22.37 20.15
CA GLU A 137 -7.46 -20.93 20.02
C GLU A 137 -6.11 -20.60 19.35
N GLY A 138 -5.41 -21.61 18.82
CA GLY A 138 -4.16 -21.47 18.09
C GLY A 138 -2.89 -21.33 18.92
N VAL A 139 -1.77 -21.60 18.26
CA VAL A 139 -0.39 -21.41 18.75
C VAL A 139 0.06 -19.97 18.49
N GLN A 140 0.86 -19.41 19.40
CA GLN A 140 1.40 -18.05 19.31
C GLN A 140 2.88 -18.06 18.87
N SER A 141 3.71 -18.90 19.48
CA SER A 141 5.13 -19.10 19.12
C SER A 141 5.60 -20.53 19.43
N PHE A 142 6.71 -20.97 18.83
CA PHE A 142 7.32 -22.28 19.08
C PHE A 142 8.85 -22.26 19.02
N LYS A 143 9.48 -23.30 19.59
CA LYS A 143 10.90 -23.64 19.52
C LYS A 143 11.07 -25.15 19.43
N TRP A 144 12.08 -25.61 18.70
CA TRP A 144 12.55 -26.99 18.82
C TRP A 144 13.18 -27.24 20.20
N LEU A 145 12.99 -28.43 20.75
CA LEU A 145 13.76 -28.95 21.89
C LEU A 145 14.75 -30.02 21.41
N ASP A 146 14.28 -30.97 20.62
CA ASP A 146 15.08 -32.00 19.95
C ASP A 146 14.40 -32.41 18.62
N ASN A 147 14.97 -33.34 17.86
CA ASN A 147 14.45 -33.73 16.54
C ASN A 147 13.03 -34.36 16.57
N SER A 148 12.56 -34.77 17.75
CA SER A 148 11.24 -35.36 18.00
C SER A 148 10.28 -34.47 18.81
N THR A 149 10.76 -33.38 19.41
CA THR A 149 10.01 -32.59 20.40
C THR A 149 10.00 -31.09 20.11
N ILE A 150 8.82 -30.48 20.15
CA ILE A 150 8.62 -29.03 19.99
C ILE A 150 7.97 -28.46 21.25
N LEU A 151 8.53 -27.35 21.75
CA LEU A 151 7.91 -26.49 22.75
C LEU A 151 7.12 -25.37 22.06
N PHE A 152 5.94 -25.04 22.55
CA PHE A 152 5.09 -24.00 21.96
C PHE A 152 4.22 -23.29 23.00
N THR A 153 3.89 -22.03 22.71
CA THR A 153 2.94 -21.24 23.51
C THR A 153 1.58 -21.23 22.84
N ALA A 154 0.51 -21.43 23.61
CA ALA A 154 -0.86 -21.37 23.11
C ALA A 154 -1.78 -20.79 24.20
N ARG A 155 -2.92 -20.22 23.79
CA ARG A 155 -4.02 -20.00 24.74
C ARG A 155 -4.53 -21.35 25.26
N GLU A 156 -5.01 -21.34 26.49
CA GLU A 156 -5.73 -22.48 27.04
C GLU A 156 -7.05 -22.72 26.27
N ASN A 157 -7.66 -23.90 26.46
CA ASN A 157 -9.02 -24.13 25.98
C ASN A 157 -10.00 -23.13 26.64
N PRO A 158 -11.03 -22.63 25.91
CA PRO A 158 -12.10 -21.81 26.47
C PRO A 158 -12.74 -22.38 27.72
N TYR A 159 -13.04 -21.50 28.68
CA TYR A 159 -13.90 -21.83 29.81
C TYR A 159 -15.33 -22.20 29.36
N TYR A 160 -16.09 -22.82 30.26
CA TYR A 160 -17.51 -23.10 30.04
C TYR A 160 -18.28 -21.80 29.75
N PHE A 161 -18.05 -20.76 30.55
CA PHE A 161 -18.62 -19.41 30.37
C PHE A 161 -18.48 -18.87 28.94
N GLU A 162 -17.24 -18.77 28.41
CA GLU A 162 -17.02 -18.35 27.00
C GLU A 162 -17.78 -19.23 26.00
N THR A 163 -17.91 -20.53 26.29
CA THR A 163 -18.56 -21.48 25.40
C THR A 163 -20.08 -21.24 25.38
N GLU A 164 -20.69 -20.88 26.51
CA GLU A 164 -22.09 -20.48 26.57
C GLU A 164 -22.36 -19.12 25.92
N LEU A 165 -21.47 -18.11 26.09
CA LEU A 165 -21.57 -16.85 25.33
C LEU A 165 -21.57 -17.10 23.82
N LYS A 166 -20.62 -17.92 23.34
CA LYS A 166 -20.51 -18.32 21.93
C LYS A 166 -21.73 -19.09 21.42
N LYS A 167 -22.44 -19.86 22.26
CA LYS A 167 -23.74 -20.49 21.91
C LYS A 167 -24.87 -19.46 21.80
N LYS A 168 -24.93 -18.52 22.76
CA LYS A 168 -25.91 -17.42 22.79
C LYS A 168 -25.73 -16.41 21.63
N LYS A 169 -24.59 -16.47 20.94
CA LYS A 169 -24.10 -15.47 19.98
C LYS A 169 -23.87 -14.10 20.63
N ASP A 170 -23.54 -14.10 21.91
CA ASP A 170 -23.11 -12.91 22.62
C ASP A 170 -21.67 -12.58 22.19
N ASP A 171 -21.52 -11.46 21.47
CA ASP A 171 -20.24 -10.92 21.02
C ASP A 171 -19.87 -9.60 21.72
N ALA A 172 -20.55 -9.27 22.82
CA ALA A 172 -20.19 -8.15 23.68
C ALA A 172 -18.79 -8.32 24.28
N ILE A 173 -18.08 -7.20 24.43
CA ILE A 173 -16.71 -7.16 24.95
C ILE A 173 -16.75 -6.55 26.36
N VAL A 174 -16.62 -7.39 27.38
CA VAL A 174 -16.47 -6.94 28.78
C VAL A 174 -15.06 -6.40 28.98
N ALA A 175 -14.91 -5.08 29.01
CA ALA A 175 -13.63 -4.43 29.31
C ALA A 175 -13.17 -4.76 30.74
N GLY A 176 -11.92 -5.19 30.89
CA GLY A 176 -11.31 -5.46 32.19
C GLY A 176 -11.56 -6.83 32.81
N ASP A 177 -12.30 -7.75 32.15
CA ASP A 177 -12.59 -9.10 32.65
C ASP A 177 -11.34 -10.00 32.73
N GLN A 178 -10.55 -9.85 33.80
CA GLN A 178 -9.36 -10.66 34.03
C GLN A 178 -9.69 -12.09 34.50
N GLU A 179 -10.90 -12.34 35.03
CA GLU A 179 -11.27 -13.63 35.61
C GLU A 179 -11.50 -14.68 34.52
N HIS A 180 -12.21 -14.32 33.44
CA HIS A 180 -12.51 -15.23 32.34
C HIS A 180 -11.44 -15.24 31.23
N TYR A 181 -10.30 -14.55 31.41
CA TYR A 181 -9.24 -14.54 30.41
C TYR A 181 -8.55 -15.90 30.24
N LEU A 182 -8.36 -16.35 28.99
CA LEU A 182 -7.67 -17.61 28.68
C LEU A 182 -6.14 -17.47 28.72
N PRO A 183 -5.44 -18.00 29.75
CA PRO A 183 -4.00 -17.82 29.90
C PRO A 183 -3.21 -18.37 28.70
N VAL A 184 -2.12 -17.71 28.35
CA VAL A 184 -1.15 -18.24 27.36
C VAL A 184 -0.07 -19.00 28.12
N ARG A 185 -0.03 -20.32 27.89
CA ARG A 185 0.80 -21.28 28.62
C ARG A 185 1.81 -21.94 27.69
N LEU A 186 2.88 -22.48 28.28
CA LEU A 186 3.89 -23.27 27.59
C LEU A 186 3.45 -24.74 27.56
N PHE A 187 3.55 -25.34 26.39
CA PHE A 187 3.24 -26.73 26.12
C PHE A 187 4.42 -27.39 25.39
N GLN A 188 4.47 -28.72 25.47
CA GLN A 188 5.37 -29.59 24.72
C GLN A 188 4.55 -30.54 23.88
N ILE A 189 5.01 -30.86 22.66
CA ILE A 189 4.46 -31.96 21.84
C ILE A 189 5.59 -32.86 21.32
N ASN A 190 5.40 -34.17 21.45
CA ASN A 190 6.19 -35.14 20.70
C ASN A 190 5.58 -35.35 19.31
N ILE A 191 6.40 -35.28 18.26
CA ILE A 191 5.94 -35.30 16.86
C ILE A 191 5.39 -36.67 16.44
N LYS A 192 5.94 -37.77 17.00
CA LYS A 192 5.58 -39.14 16.60
C LYS A 192 4.31 -39.62 17.31
N SER A 193 4.26 -39.55 18.64
CA SER A 193 3.07 -39.96 19.41
C SER A 193 1.95 -38.93 19.41
N LYS A 194 2.28 -37.65 19.20
CA LYS A 194 1.37 -36.48 19.27
C LYS A 194 0.90 -36.15 20.69
N ASP A 195 1.52 -36.72 21.71
CA ASP A 195 1.27 -36.40 23.12
C ASP A 195 1.54 -34.92 23.39
N VAL A 196 0.60 -34.23 24.06
CA VAL A 196 0.73 -32.81 24.42
C VAL A 196 0.79 -32.66 25.93
N LEU A 197 1.95 -32.28 26.46
CA LEU A 197 2.16 -31.97 27.87
C LEU A 197 2.03 -30.46 28.12
N ARG A 198 1.32 -30.07 29.18
CA ARG A 198 1.31 -28.67 29.68
C ARG A 198 2.51 -28.48 30.61
N ILE A 199 3.40 -27.55 30.28
CA ILE A 199 4.62 -27.26 31.06
C ILE A 199 4.38 -26.19 32.14
N THR A 200 3.44 -25.25 31.92
CA THR A 200 3.13 -24.19 32.89
C THR A 200 1.65 -24.07 33.23
N THR A 201 1.37 -23.74 34.49
CA THR A 201 0.03 -23.54 35.06
C THR A 201 -0.34 -22.06 35.26
N ASN A 202 0.46 -21.14 34.72
CA ASN A 202 0.31 -19.69 34.90
C ASN A 202 -1.11 -19.16 34.58
N LYS A 203 -1.48 -18.06 35.26
CA LYS A 203 -2.68 -17.24 34.99
C LYS A 203 -2.41 -16.11 33.98
N GLY A 204 -1.19 -15.57 33.95
CA GLY A 204 -0.77 -14.53 33.01
C GLY A 204 -0.61 -15.04 31.57
N LYS A 205 -0.07 -14.18 30.70
CA LYS A 205 0.28 -14.51 29.31
C LYS A 205 1.79 -14.66 29.17
N ILE A 206 2.29 -15.86 28.86
CA ILE A 206 3.65 -16.01 28.33
C ILE A 206 3.71 -15.27 26.98
N SER A 207 4.53 -14.23 26.92
CA SER A 207 4.73 -13.38 25.73
C SER A 207 6.00 -13.76 24.97
N GLU A 208 7.00 -14.29 25.67
CA GLU A 208 8.29 -14.72 25.12
C GLU A 208 8.80 -15.97 25.85
N PHE A 209 9.52 -16.86 25.15
CA PHE A 209 10.35 -17.88 25.78
C PHE A 209 11.58 -18.24 24.94
N ALA A 210 12.65 -18.70 25.61
CA ALA A 210 13.88 -19.20 24.98
C ALA A 210 14.43 -20.44 25.71
N VAL A 211 14.92 -21.41 24.94
CA VAL A 211 15.39 -22.73 25.40
C VAL A 211 16.92 -22.79 25.39
N SER A 212 17.53 -23.41 26.41
CA SER A 212 19.00 -23.59 26.46
C SER A 212 19.51 -24.59 25.41
N PRO A 213 20.71 -24.41 24.83
CA PRO A 213 21.31 -25.37 23.90
C PRO A 213 21.45 -26.80 24.48
N ASP A 214 21.69 -26.92 25.79
CA ASP A 214 21.74 -28.20 26.52
C ASP A 214 20.36 -28.82 26.80
N LYS A 215 19.27 -28.15 26.43
CA LYS A 215 17.87 -28.60 26.52
C LYS A 215 17.35 -28.81 27.95
N LYS A 216 18.08 -28.35 28.98
CA LYS A 216 17.66 -28.51 30.39
C LYS A 216 16.77 -27.38 30.90
N TRP A 217 16.83 -26.20 30.28
CA TRP A 217 16.24 -24.98 30.81
C TRP A 217 15.41 -24.20 29.78
N VAL A 218 14.36 -23.53 30.28
CA VAL A 218 13.61 -22.52 29.53
C VAL A 218 13.50 -21.26 30.39
N VAL A 219 13.75 -20.10 29.79
CA VAL A 219 13.36 -18.80 30.36
C VAL A 219 12.08 -18.30 29.68
N THR A 220 11.13 -17.79 30.46
CA THR A 220 9.83 -17.26 29.98
C THR A 220 9.57 -15.86 30.51
N ASN A 221 9.00 -14.97 29.69
CA ASN A 221 8.44 -13.69 30.13
C ASN A 221 6.91 -13.76 30.20
N GLU A 222 6.32 -13.46 31.36
CA GLU A 222 4.88 -13.54 31.62
C GLU A 222 4.28 -12.16 31.93
N SER A 223 3.47 -11.64 31.00
CA SER A 223 2.61 -10.47 31.24
C SER A 223 1.55 -10.81 32.29
N GLN A 224 1.49 -10.02 33.37
CA GLN A 224 0.57 -10.23 34.48
C GLN A 224 -0.78 -9.54 34.24
N ASN A 225 -0.79 -8.25 33.88
CA ASN A 225 -1.97 -7.60 33.29
C ASN A 225 -2.06 -7.98 31.80
N ILE A 226 -3.24 -8.42 31.35
CA ILE A 226 -3.42 -9.06 30.04
C ILE A 226 -4.40 -8.32 29.12
N HIS A 227 -5.30 -7.53 29.68
CA HIS A 227 -6.15 -6.58 28.93
C HIS A 227 -5.46 -5.23 28.74
N TYR A 228 -4.65 -4.79 29.72
CA TYR A 228 -3.88 -3.55 29.66
C TYR A 228 -2.38 -3.86 29.70
N PRO A 229 -1.78 -4.34 28.59
CA PRO A 229 -0.37 -4.76 28.54
C PRO A 229 0.64 -3.59 28.66
N TYR A 230 0.15 -2.35 28.70
CA TYR A 230 0.92 -1.12 28.91
C TYR A 230 0.74 -0.53 30.32
N ASP A 231 0.06 -1.25 31.22
CA ASP A 231 -0.07 -0.83 32.62
C ASP A 231 1.20 -1.17 33.41
N PHE A 232 2.20 -0.28 33.35
CA PHE A 232 3.52 -0.48 33.98
C PHE A 232 3.48 -0.65 35.51
N ARG A 233 2.36 -0.30 36.17
CA ARG A 233 2.12 -0.59 37.60
C ARG A 233 2.10 -2.09 37.89
N ILE A 234 1.83 -2.93 36.89
CA ILE A 234 1.77 -4.39 37.00
C ILE A 234 2.80 -5.02 36.02
N PRO A 235 4.11 -4.98 36.35
CA PRO A 235 5.18 -5.41 35.44
C PRO A 235 5.09 -6.91 35.07
N PRO A 236 5.66 -7.29 33.91
CA PRO A 236 5.79 -8.70 33.56
C PRO A 236 6.81 -9.39 34.47
N LYS A 237 6.53 -10.64 34.86
CA LYS A 237 7.44 -11.48 35.66
C LYS A 237 8.19 -12.44 34.76
N GLN A 238 9.46 -12.70 35.04
CA GLN A 238 10.26 -13.68 34.32
C GLN A 238 10.47 -14.94 35.17
N PHE A 239 10.50 -16.10 34.53
CA PHE A 239 10.69 -17.38 35.21
C PHE A 239 11.72 -18.24 34.49
N LEU A 240 12.53 -18.96 35.28
CA LEU A 240 13.40 -20.02 34.83
C LEU A 240 12.76 -21.37 35.17
N ILE A 241 12.65 -22.26 34.18
CA ILE A 241 11.99 -23.57 34.28
C ILE A 241 13.00 -24.65 33.96
N ASN A 242 13.19 -25.60 34.88
CA ASN A 242 13.94 -26.83 34.62
C ASN A 242 13.04 -27.87 33.94
N LEU A 243 13.39 -28.29 32.72
CA LEU A 243 12.56 -29.22 31.94
C LEU A 243 12.59 -30.66 32.46
N LYS A 244 13.62 -31.07 33.22
CA LYS A 244 13.70 -32.42 33.80
C LYS A 244 12.86 -32.56 35.08
N THR A 245 12.80 -31.53 35.92
CA THR A 245 12.12 -31.58 37.22
C THR A 245 10.81 -30.80 37.28
N GLY A 246 10.45 -30.05 36.24
CA GLY A 246 9.32 -29.11 36.23
C GLY A 246 9.51 -27.90 37.15
N LYS A 247 10.63 -27.79 37.87
CA LYS A 247 10.85 -26.73 38.86
C LYS A 247 10.94 -25.36 38.17
N ARG A 248 9.93 -24.52 38.44
CA ARG A 248 9.81 -23.13 37.98
C ARG A 248 10.18 -22.17 39.11
N VAL A 249 11.06 -21.22 38.83
CA VAL A 249 11.58 -20.24 39.79
C VAL A 249 11.43 -18.83 39.20
N GLU A 250 10.94 -17.87 39.98
CA GLU A 250 10.90 -16.47 39.56
C GLU A 250 12.31 -15.86 39.55
N ILE A 251 12.62 -15.08 38.53
CA ILE A 251 13.92 -14.41 38.36
C ILE A 251 13.70 -12.92 38.07
N PHE A 252 14.71 -12.10 38.36
CA PHE A 252 14.66 -10.63 38.30
C PHE A 252 13.60 -10.01 39.22
N THR A 253 13.49 -10.48 40.46
CA THR A 253 12.61 -9.91 41.52
C THR A 253 13.00 -8.49 42.00
N GLN A 254 13.87 -7.79 41.26
CA GLN A 254 14.37 -6.45 41.59
C GLN A 254 13.45 -5.39 40.97
N LYS A 255 12.98 -4.41 41.76
CA LYS A 255 12.10 -3.35 41.24
C LYS A 255 12.77 -2.59 40.09
N GLY A 256 12.02 -2.33 39.02
CA GLY A 256 12.48 -1.62 37.83
C GLY A 256 13.35 -2.44 36.86
N LEU A 257 13.68 -3.70 37.17
CA LEU A 257 14.43 -4.58 36.27
C LEU A 257 13.47 -5.57 35.59
N ASN A 258 13.08 -5.27 34.35
CA ASN A 258 12.17 -6.11 33.54
C ASN A 258 12.87 -6.61 32.24
N PRO A 259 13.65 -7.72 32.26
CA PRO A 259 14.42 -8.16 31.09
C PRO A 259 13.60 -8.98 30.08
N SER A 260 13.97 -8.88 28.80
CA SER A 260 13.35 -9.56 27.65
C SER A 260 14.35 -9.76 26.49
N ARG A 261 13.92 -10.37 25.38
CA ARG A 261 14.72 -10.73 24.18
C ARG A 261 15.81 -11.77 24.47
N PHE A 262 15.47 -12.84 25.18
CA PHE A 262 16.43 -13.79 25.73
C PHE A 262 17.23 -14.55 24.65
N ALA A 263 18.56 -14.52 24.76
CA ALA A 263 19.46 -15.29 23.91
C ALA A 263 20.47 -16.08 24.77
N TRP A 264 20.36 -17.41 24.77
CA TRP A 264 21.24 -18.29 25.55
C TRP A 264 22.70 -18.26 25.05
N SER A 265 23.65 -18.37 25.97
CA SER A 265 25.05 -18.61 25.64
C SER A 265 25.22 -20.01 25.03
N LEU A 266 26.21 -20.17 24.13
CA LEU A 266 26.46 -21.44 23.43
C LEU A 266 26.78 -22.60 24.40
N ASP A 267 27.38 -22.28 25.55
CA ASP A 267 27.73 -23.21 26.63
C ASP A 267 26.57 -23.51 27.62
N SER A 268 25.40 -22.91 27.42
CA SER A 268 24.20 -23.03 28.29
C SER A 268 24.39 -22.58 29.76
N ARG A 269 25.51 -21.95 30.14
CA ARG A 269 25.73 -21.45 31.52
C ARG A 269 24.87 -20.24 31.87
N GLY A 270 24.28 -19.58 30.87
CA GLY A 270 23.44 -18.41 31.07
C GLY A 270 22.79 -17.90 29.80
N PHE A 271 22.18 -16.72 29.90
CA PHE A 271 21.56 -16.06 28.75
C PHE A 271 21.70 -14.55 28.84
N PHE A 272 21.80 -13.92 27.67
CA PHE A 272 21.74 -12.47 27.50
C PHE A 272 20.28 -12.01 27.49
N ALA A 273 20.03 -10.84 28.06
CA ALA A 273 18.72 -10.19 28.06
C ALA A 273 18.87 -8.66 27.93
N SER A 274 17.95 -8.01 27.21
CA SER A 274 17.82 -6.56 27.21
C SER A 274 16.87 -6.10 28.30
N TYR A 275 17.17 -4.97 28.94
CA TYR A 275 16.32 -4.35 29.96
C TYR A 275 16.12 -2.87 29.66
N SER A 276 14.96 -2.32 30.06
CA SER A 276 14.64 -0.90 29.88
C SER A 276 15.45 0.01 30.81
N ILE A 277 15.82 1.19 30.30
CA ILE A 277 16.43 2.30 31.04
C ILE A 277 15.63 3.56 30.71
N SER A 278 15.01 4.18 31.72
CA SER A 278 14.29 5.45 31.62
C SER A 278 14.75 6.39 32.75
N SER A 279 14.42 7.68 32.68
CA SER A 279 14.51 8.58 33.84
C SER A 279 13.39 8.36 34.86
N ASP A 280 12.30 7.69 34.47
CA ASP A 280 11.22 7.28 35.35
C ASP A 280 11.26 5.75 35.58
N PRO A 281 11.48 5.27 36.82
CA PRO A 281 11.55 3.83 37.10
C PRO A 281 10.17 3.17 37.24
N GLU A 282 9.09 3.94 37.35
CA GLU A 282 7.71 3.45 37.47
C GLU A 282 6.99 3.45 36.11
N ASP A 283 7.26 4.46 35.26
CA ASP A 283 6.78 4.52 33.86
C ASP A 283 7.95 4.40 32.86
N THR A 284 8.18 3.16 32.42
CA THR A 284 9.24 2.84 31.46
C THR A 284 8.80 2.90 29.98
N TYR A 285 7.63 3.47 29.66
CA TYR A 285 7.14 3.60 28.28
C TYR A 285 8.16 4.23 27.33
N VAL A 286 8.87 5.26 27.82
CA VAL A 286 9.96 5.92 27.10
C VAL A 286 11.29 5.45 27.69
N SER A 287 11.84 4.37 27.14
CA SER A 287 13.09 3.75 27.63
C SER A 287 14.02 3.26 26.53
N VAL A 288 15.34 3.44 26.73
CA VAL A 288 16.36 2.81 25.87
C VAL A 288 16.72 1.44 26.41
N SER A 289 17.10 0.52 25.53
CA SER A 289 17.46 -0.84 25.94
C SER A 289 18.94 -0.96 26.32
N GLY A 290 19.22 -1.33 27.57
CA GLY A 290 20.51 -1.86 28.00
C GLY A 290 20.67 -3.35 27.70
N LEU A 291 21.85 -3.92 27.97
CA LEU A 291 22.17 -5.34 27.80
C LEU A 291 22.74 -5.91 29.10
N GLY A 292 22.37 -7.13 29.46
CA GLY A 292 22.99 -7.87 30.55
C GLY A 292 23.02 -9.38 30.32
N TYR A 293 23.69 -10.09 31.21
CA TYR A 293 23.86 -11.54 31.20
C TYR A 293 23.39 -12.14 32.52
N PHE A 294 22.55 -13.18 32.47
CA PHE A 294 22.09 -13.94 33.63
C PHE A 294 22.87 -15.25 33.74
N ASP A 295 23.57 -15.44 34.85
CA ASP A 295 24.23 -16.69 35.22
C ASP A 295 23.21 -17.62 35.88
N VAL A 296 22.98 -18.81 35.30
CA VAL A 296 21.92 -19.73 35.75
C VAL A 296 22.25 -20.45 37.05
N GLU A 297 23.53 -20.69 37.31
CA GLU A 297 24.00 -21.37 38.51
C GLU A 297 23.94 -20.41 39.71
N LYS A 298 24.52 -19.22 39.57
CA LYS A 298 24.57 -18.18 40.60
C LYS A 298 23.26 -17.40 40.75
N ARG A 299 22.39 -17.45 39.73
CA ARG A 299 21.13 -16.68 39.60
C ARG A 299 21.33 -15.15 39.63
N THR A 300 22.51 -14.69 39.21
CA THR A 300 22.91 -13.27 39.21
C THR A 300 22.75 -12.64 37.83
N PHE A 301 22.26 -11.40 37.77
CA PHE A 301 22.22 -10.60 36.53
C PHE A 301 23.33 -9.55 36.51
N GLU A 302 24.23 -9.64 35.54
CA GLU A 302 25.34 -8.73 35.30
C GLU A 302 25.00 -7.78 34.15
N LYS A 303 24.96 -6.47 34.41
CA LYS A 303 24.74 -5.46 33.36
C LYS A 303 26.02 -5.26 32.55
N ILE A 304 25.96 -5.45 31.24
CA ILE A 304 27.12 -5.34 30.35
C ILE A 304 27.36 -3.87 30.02
N TYR A 305 28.52 -3.34 30.41
CA TYR A 305 28.89 -1.96 30.12
C TYR A 305 29.22 -1.78 28.63
N LEU A 306 28.24 -1.28 27.86
CA LEU A 306 28.38 -1.09 26.41
C LEU A 306 29.44 -0.05 26.01
N ASN A 307 29.88 0.81 26.94
CA ASN A 307 30.76 1.96 26.67
C ASN A 307 30.26 2.79 25.47
N TRP A 308 28.95 3.02 25.42
CA TRP A 308 28.27 3.68 24.30
C TRP A 308 27.02 4.42 24.76
N LYS A 309 27.05 5.75 24.74
CA LYS A 309 26.04 6.64 25.34
C LYS A 309 24.62 6.50 24.80
N TRP A 310 24.42 5.85 23.66
CA TRP A 310 23.11 5.65 23.03
C TRP A 310 22.53 4.24 23.23
N MET A 311 23.26 3.35 23.92
CA MET A 311 22.85 1.96 24.23
C MET A 311 22.55 1.11 22.98
N LEU A 312 21.69 0.09 23.11
CA LEU A 312 21.28 -0.79 22.00
C LEU A 312 20.43 -0.04 20.96
N GLY A 313 20.66 -0.34 19.68
CA GLY A 313 19.81 0.07 18.57
C GLY A 313 18.74 -0.98 18.25
N PHE A 314 17.80 -0.63 17.36
CA PHE A 314 16.60 -1.44 17.09
C PHE A 314 16.87 -2.90 16.66
N TYR A 315 18.01 -3.15 16.01
CA TYR A 315 18.41 -4.48 15.52
C TYR A 315 19.00 -5.39 16.62
N GLY A 316 19.12 -4.92 17.87
CA GLY A 316 19.40 -5.77 19.03
C GLY A 316 20.79 -6.43 19.00
N TYR A 317 20.83 -7.74 19.18
CA TYR A 317 22.06 -8.51 19.33
C TYR A 317 21.87 -10.00 19.00
N HIS A 318 22.98 -10.68 18.71
CA HIS A 318 23.04 -12.12 18.43
C HIS A 318 24.26 -12.75 19.11
N VAL A 319 24.10 -13.94 19.68
CA VAL A 319 25.22 -14.72 20.26
C VAL A 319 26.04 -15.33 19.11
N THR A 320 27.36 -15.34 19.26
CA THR A 320 28.35 -15.76 18.26
C THR A 320 29.45 -16.60 18.90
N SER A 321 30.34 -17.19 18.09
CA SER A 321 31.55 -17.87 18.59
C SER A 321 32.59 -16.92 19.17
N GLU A 322 32.46 -15.60 18.92
CA GLU A 322 33.39 -14.54 19.35
C GLU A 322 32.73 -13.60 20.38
N GLY A 323 31.81 -14.14 21.19
CA GLY A 323 31.01 -13.40 22.17
C GLY A 323 29.63 -13.02 21.64
N ILE A 324 29.11 -11.85 22.01
CA ILE A 324 27.81 -11.35 21.54
C ILE A 324 28.01 -10.20 20.53
N LEU A 325 27.49 -10.34 19.32
CA LEU A 325 27.47 -9.30 18.29
C LEU A 325 26.27 -8.39 18.53
N VAL A 326 26.55 -7.12 18.79
CA VAL A 326 25.58 -6.10 19.23
C VAL A 326 25.45 -5.00 18.18
N SER A 327 24.20 -4.62 17.88
CA SER A 327 23.85 -3.43 17.11
C SER A 327 23.62 -2.26 18.05
N LEU A 328 24.58 -1.35 18.13
CA LEU A 328 24.48 -0.13 18.93
C LEU A 328 23.75 0.97 18.16
N ALA A 329 22.97 1.78 18.88
CA ALA A 329 22.24 2.91 18.34
C ALA A 329 23.17 3.98 17.76
N ASN A 330 22.90 4.49 16.55
CA ASN A 330 23.81 5.42 15.86
C ASN A 330 23.06 6.37 14.90
N GLY A 331 21.93 6.93 15.35
CA GLY A 331 21.08 7.85 14.56
C GLY A 331 20.45 7.16 13.34
N PRO A 332 20.67 7.65 12.11
CA PRO A 332 20.14 7.01 10.90
C PRO A 332 20.91 5.75 10.48
N TRP A 333 21.95 5.35 11.23
CA TRP A 333 22.71 4.13 11.05
C TRP A 333 22.69 3.26 12.32
N ASN A 334 23.30 2.08 12.25
CA ASN A 334 23.70 1.32 13.44
C ASN A 334 25.23 1.25 13.51
N LYS A 335 25.78 0.84 14.66
CA LYS A 335 27.21 0.57 14.82
C LYS A 335 27.42 -0.81 15.45
N LEU A 336 28.07 -1.70 14.71
CA LEU A 336 28.21 -3.11 15.09
C LEU A 336 29.50 -3.36 15.89
N ALA A 337 29.39 -4.08 17.00
CA ALA A 337 30.52 -4.47 17.85
C ALA A 337 30.30 -5.83 18.50
N PHE A 338 31.36 -6.59 18.67
CA PHE A 338 31.39 -7.79 19.51
C PHE A 338 31.71 -7.41 20.95
N TYR A 339 31.03 -8.06 21.90
CA TYR A 339 31.34 -7.99 23.31
C TYR A 339 31.65 -9.40 23.83
N TYR A 340 32.77 -9.56 24.54
CA TYR A 340 33.24 -10.83 25.06
C TYR A 340 33.81 -10.64 26.46
N LYS A 341 33.93 -11.73 27.22
CA LYS A 341 34.42 -11.70 28.60
C LYS A 341 35.85 -12.24 28.66
N GLU A 342 36.78 -11.41 29.11
CA GLU A 342 38.21 -11.71 29.23
C GLU A 342 38.67 -11.34 30.64
N ASN A 343 39.37 -12.24 31.34
CA ASN A 343 39.78 -12.08 32.74
C ASN A 343 38.64 -11.60 33.67
N GLY A 344 37.42 -12.11 33.43
CA GLY A 344 36.23 -11.74 34.19
C GLY A 344 35.59 -10.39 33.85
N GLN A 345 36.14 -9.62 32.90
CA GLN A 345 35.62 -8.30 32.49
C GLN A 345 35.08 -8.30 31.05
N TRP A 346 34.06 -7.48 30.78
CA TRP A 346 33.52 -7.32 29.43
C TRP A 346 34.38 -6.36 28.60
N LYS A 347 34.93 -6.87 27.49
CA LYS A 347 35.66 -6.10 26.48
C LYS A 347 34.81 -5.95 25.22
N ARG A 348 35.11 -4.92 24.42
CA ARG A 348 34.43 -4.59 23.16
C ARG A 348 35.42 -4.51 22.01
N GLN A 349 35.13 -5.23 20.93
CA GLN A 349 35.81 -5.10 19.64
C GLN A 349 34.83 -4.60 18.57
N TRP A 350 35.20 -3.55 17.82
CA TRP A 350 34.39 -3.08 16.69
C TRP A 350 34.40 -4.11 15.54
N LEU A 351 33.27 -4.28 14.84
CA LEU A 351 33.20 -5.12 13.65
C LEU A 351 34.20 -4.65 12.59
N LYS A 352 35.15 -5.51 12.23
CA LYS A 352 36.17 -5.26 11.20
C LYS A 352 35.54 -5.42 9.80
N HIS A 353 34.73 -4.45 9.39
CA HIS A 353 34.10 -4.42 8.07
C HIS A 353 33.97 -2.99 7.53
N SER A 354 34.43 -2.76 6.29
CA SER A 354 34.52 -1.44 5.67
C SER A 354 33.16 -0.76 5.44
N LYS A 355 32.08 -1.55 5.29
CA LYS A 355 30.70 -1.05 5.08
C LYS A 355 29.80 -1.22 6.30
N SER A 356 30.38 -1.41 7.49
CA SER A 356 29.70 -1.71 8.76
C SER A 356 28.52 -0.79 9.14
N LYS A 357 28.49 0.47 8.69
CA LYS A 357 27.36 1.41 8.92
C LYS A 357 26.05 0.99 8.26
N ASN A 358 26.13 0.21 7.18
CA ASN A 358 25.04 -0.15 6.27
C ASN A 358 24.77 -1.66 6.27
N LEU A 359 25.17 -2.35 7.34
CA LEU A 359 24.87 -3.76 7.57
C LEU A 359 23.79 -3.91 8.63
N PHE A 360 22.81 -4.77 8.36
CA PHE A 360 21.70 -5.05 9.25
C PHE A 360 21.62 -6.56 9.50
N ILE A 361 21.95 -7.00 10.73
CA ILE A 361 22.01 -8.43 11.05
C ILE A 361 20.59 -9.02 11.11
N ASN A 362 20.41 -10.20 10.51
CA ASN A 362 19.14 -10.92 10.46
C ASN A 362 19.18 -12.18 11.35
N ALA A 363 20.27 -12.95 11.30
CA ALA A 363 20.44 -14.19 12.05
C ALA A 363 21.92 -14.58 12.20
N VAL A 364 22.20 -15.44 13.19
CA VAL A 364 23.47 -16.16 13.37
C VAL A 364 23.14 -17.65 13.58
N SER A 365 24.03 -18.56 13.16
CA SER A 365 23.90 -20.01 13.37
C SER A 365 24.01 -20.40 14.84
N THR A 366 23.50 -21.58 15.21
CA THR A 366 23.52 -22.03 16.62
C THR A 366 24.90 -22.43 17.12
N ASP A 367 25.90 -22.57 16.24
CA ASP A 367 27.32 -22.69 16.60
C ASP A 367 28.03 -21.32 16.72
N GLY A 368 27.33 -20.24 16.40
CA GLY A 368 27.80 -18.87 16.49
C GLY A 368 28.71 -18.38 15.35
N LYS A 369 29.04 -19.21 14.35
CA LYS A 369 30.08 -18.90 13.35
C LYS A 369 29.58 -18.34 12.02
N THR A 370 28.32 -18.55 11.65
CA THR A 370 27.77 -18.11 10.36
C THR A 370 26.75 -17.00 10.59
N VAL A 371 26.89 -15.87 9.90
CA VAL A 371 25.98 -14.72 10.00
C VAL A 371 25.23 -14.50 8.69
N VAL A 372 23.95 -14.15 8.79
CA VAL A 372 23.13 -13.64 7.69
C VAL A 372 22.72 -12.21 8.00
N TYR A 373 22.90 -11.32 7.03
CA TYR A 373 22.68 -9.87 7.17
C TYR A 373 22.33 -9.25 5.82
N ASP A 374 21.74 -8.07 5.84
CA ASP A 374 21.47 -7.27 4.66
C ASP A 374 22.49 -6.14 4.51
N TYR A 375 22.88 -5.86 3.26
CA TYR A 375 23.55 -4.62 2.86
C TYR A 375 22.58 -3.75 2.05
N THR A 376 22.43 -2.48 2.46
CA THR A 376 21.54 -1.50 1.83
C THR A 376 21.83 -0.07 2.34
N THR A 377 21.53 0.92 1.50
CA THR A 377 21.48 2.36 1.82
C THR A 377 20.12 2.89 1.37
N ALA A 378 19.72 4.11 1.72
CA ALA A 378 18.46 4.71 1.26
C ALA A 378 18.29 4.72 -0.28
N SER A 379 19.38 4.67 -1.03
CA SER A 379 19.43 4.58 -2.50
C SER A 379 20.00 3.25 -3.05
N THR A 380 20.34 2.28 -2.19
CA THR A 380 20.88 0.96 -2.59
C THR A 380 19.93 -0.17 -2.20
N PRO A 381 19.22 -0.78 -3.17
CA PRO A 381 18.32 -1.91 -2.91
C PRO A 381 18.98 -3.07 -2.17
N ARG A 382 18.20 -3.71 -1.30
CA ARG A 382 18.63 -4.74 -0.36
C ARG A 382 19.25 -5.96 -1.03
N LYS A 383 20.44 -6.35 -0.57
CA LYS A 383 21.10 -7.64 -0.90
C LYS A 383 21.36 -8.41 0.40
N THR A 384 20.78 -9.59 0.53
CA THR A 384 20.99 -10.45 1.70
C THR A 384 22.22 -11.32 1.48
N LYS A 385 23.19 -11.19 2.38
CA LYS A 385 24.45 -11.92 2.39
C LYS A 385 24.49 -12.95 3.52
N ALA A 386 25.32 -13.96 3.32
CA ALA A 386 25.90 -14.77 4.37
C ALA A 386 27.42 -14.53 4.44
N ALA A 387 28.01 -14.72 5.62
CA ALA A 387 29.46 -14.71 5.83
C ALA A 387 29.83 -15.58 7.05
N ILE A 388 31.12 -15.87 7.18
CA ILE A 388 31.70 -16.50 8.37
C ILE A 388 32.22 -15.40 9.30
N ILE A 389 31.86 -15.47 10.58
CA ILE A 389 32.42 -14.64 11.66
C ILE A 389 33.81 -15.19 12.00
N LYS A 390 34.83 -14.34 11.86
CA LYS A 390 36.22 -14.69 12.20
C LYS A 390 37.05 -13.43 12.46
N ASN A 391 37.88 -13.47 13.50
CA ASN A 391 38.76 -12.39 13.95
C ASN A 391 38.02 -11.06 14.20
N TYR A 392 36.75 -11.12 14.61
CA TYR A 392 35.80 -10.01 14.75
C TYR A 392 35.47 -9.27 13.43
N GLY A 393 35.62 -9.96 12.30
CA GLY A 393 35.23 -9.52 10.95
C GLY A 393 34.33 -10.54 10.26
N PHE A 394 33.95 -10.25 9.01
CA PHE A 394 33.16 -11.14 8.16
C PHE A 394 34.01 -11.62 6.98
N GLU A 395 34.30 -12.91 6.92
CA GLU A 395 35.03 -13.58 5.83
C GLU A 395 34.07 -14.34 4.91
N ASN A 396 34.51 -14.61 3.67
CA ASN A 396 33.73 -15.37 2.67
C ASN A 396 32.32 -14.80 2.38
N GLU A 397 32.19 -13.48 2.33
CA GLU A 397 30.92 -12.78 2.03
C GLU A 397 30.29 -13.26 0.71
N LYS A 398 29.09 -13.85 0.77
CA LYS A 398 28.34 -14.27 -0.42
C LYS A 398 26.91 -13.76 -0.38
N THR A 399 26.45 -13.14 -1.48
CA THR A 399 25.02 -12.82 -1.65
C THR A 399 24.24 -14.11 -1.83
N ILE A 400 23.29 -14.39 -0.93
CA ILE A 400 22.47 -15.61 -0.94
C ILE A 400 21.05 -15.35 -1.46
N ILE A 401 20.54 -14.12 -1.35
CA ILE A 401 19.21 -13.72 -1.84
C ILE A 401 19.32 -12.31 -2.46
N THR A 402 18.74 -12.17 -3.66
CA THR A 402 18.44 -10.87 -4.29
C THR A 402 16.95 -10.91 -4.67
N LEU A 403 16.17 -9.97 -4.14
CA LEU A 403 14.75 -9.82 -4.48
C LEU A 403 14.54 -8.62 -5.41
N ASN A 404 13.36 -8.53 -6.02
CA ASN A 404 12.96 -7.42 -6.89
C ASN A 404 13.97 -7.06 -8.00
N PRO A 405 14.47 -8.04 -8.80
CA PRO A 405 15.49 -7.78 -9.83
C PRO A 405 15.03 -6.78 -10.92
N TRP A 406 13.73 -6.52 -11.03
CA TRP A 406 13.13 -5.51 -11.90
C TRP A 406 13.47 -4.06 -11.48
N ILE A 407 13.83 -3.81 -10.20
CA ILE A 407 14.21 -2.47 -9.72
C ILE A 407 15.46 -1.94 -10.45
N LYS A 408 16.32 -2.80 -11.00
CA LYS A 408 17.51 -2.39 -11.78
C LYS A 408 17.15 -1.57 -13.04
N ASN A 409 15.91 -1.69 -13.54
CA ASN A 409 15.43 -0.97 -14.72
C ASN A 409 14.74 0.37 -14.34
N LYS A 410 14.52 0.61 -13.04
CA LYS A 410 13.85 1.81 -12.53
C LYS A 410 14.86 2.89 -12.15
N ALA A 411 14.48 4.14 -12.33
CA ALA A 411 15.18 5.26 -11.72
C ALA A 411 15.21 5.09 -10.18
N ILE A 412 16.30 5.46 -9.54
CA ILE A 412 16.41 5.49 -8.07
C ILE A 412 16.88 6.88 -7.64
N ALA A 413 16.17 7.50 -6.70
CA ALA A 413 16.55 8.79 -6.15
C ALA A 413 17.93 8.71 -5.49
N LYS A 414 18.84 9.64 -5.82
CA LYS A 414 20.03 9.88 -4.99
C LYS A 414 19.54 10.18 -3.57
N SER A 415 20.15 9.56 -2.57
CA SER A 415 19.90 9.85 -1.15
C SER A 415 21.12 10.47 -0.47
N GLU A 416 20.91 11.31 0.54
CA GLU A 416 21.96 11.87 1.39
C GLU A 416 21.46 11.99 2.84
N ILE A 417 22.34 11.76 3.82
CA ILE A 417 22.05 12.07 5.23
C ILE A 417 22.55 13.49 5.50
N ILE A 418 21.61 14.43 5.55
CA ILE A 418 21.90 15.85 5.80
C ILE A 418 21.75 16.20 7.28
N ARG A 419 22.32 17.33 7.72
CA ARG A 419 22.21 17.83 9.10
C ARG A 419 22.01 19.33 9.18
N TRP A 420 21.26 19.78 10.18
CA TRP A 420 20.97 21.19 10.45
C TRP A 420 20.78 21.43 11.97
N LYS A 421 20.69 22.69 12.39
CA LYS A 421 20.37 23.04 13.78
C LYS A 421 18.85 23.01 13.98
N GLY A 422 18.37 22.16 14.88
CA GLY A 422 16.96 22.07 15.27
C GLY A 422 16.60 23.00 16.44
N ALA A 423 15.65 22.56 17.24
CA ALA A 423 15.33 23.15 18.53
C ALA A 423 16.58 23.22 19.43
N LYS A 424 16.62 24.22 20.33
CA LYS A 424 17.72 24.47 21.30
C LYS A 424 19.13 24.63 20.69
N GLY A 425 19.25 24.63 19.36
CA GLY A 425 20.52 24.70 18.63
C GLY A 425 21.23 23.35 18.44
N ASP A 426 20.63 22.26 18.90
CA ASP A 426 21.12 20.89 18.76
C ASP A 426 21.13 20.43 17.29
N MET A 427 22.00 19.46 16.95
CA MET A 427 22.17 18.98 15.57
C MET A 427 21.19 17.85 15.24
N VAL A 428 20.17 18.17 14.45
CA VAL A 428 19.20 17.23 13.87
C VAL A 428 19.77 16.64 12.58
N ASP A 429 19.35 15.42 12.23
CA ASP A 429 19.62 14.81 10.93
C ASP A 429 18.36 14.26 10.24
N GLY A 430 18.52 13.92 8.95
CA GLY A 430 17.43 13.37 8.16
C GLY A 430 17.89 12.80 6.82
N VAL A 431 17.06 11.93 6.25
CA VAL A 431 17.28 11.32 4.94
C VAL A 431 16.66 12.23 3.87
N LEU A 432 17.50 12.81 3.03
CA LEU A 432 17.09 13.61 1.87
C LEU A 432 17.17 12.76 0.59
N TYR A 433 16.05 12.66 -0.14
CA TYR A 433 15.98 12.07 -1.47
C TYR A 433 15.84 13.18 -2.51
N TYR A 434 16.62 13.10 -3.59
CA TYR A 434 16.70 14.13 -4.63
C TYR A 434 15.70 13.90 -5.77
N PRO A 435 15.19 14.97 -6.43
CA PRO A 435 14.55 14.88 -7.74
C PRO A 435 15.42 14.07 -8.72
N TYR A 436 14.80 13.23 -9.56
CA TYR A 436 15.55 12.44 -10.56
C TYR A 436 16.33 13.32 -11.55
N ASN A 437 15.79 14.50 -11.87
CA ASN A 437 16.39 15.52 -12.73
C ASN A 437 16.95 16.71 -11.93
N TYR A 438 17.59 16.46 -10.78
CA TYR A 438 18.15 17.52 -9.95
C TYR A 438 19.36 18.22 -10.62
N GLU A 439 19.21 19.51 -10.87
CA GLU A 439 20.25 20.40 -11.35
C GLU A 439 20.63 21.39 -10.25
N LYS A 440 21.95 21.54 -9.99
CA LYS A 440 22.46 22.46 -8.97
C LYS A 440 22.11 23.90 -9.33
N GLY A 441 21.37 24.58 -8.45
CA GLY A 441 20.96 25.98 -8.62
C GLY A 441 19.50 26.16 -9.06
N LYS A 442 18.81 25.10 -9.53
CA LYS A 442 17.36 25.11 -9.72
C LYS A 442 16.65 24.78 -8.39
N LYS A 443 15.46 25.37 -8.18
CA LYS A 443 14.61 25.15 -7.00
C LYS A 443 13.47 24.18 -7.32
N TYR A 444 13.33 23.17 -6.47
CA TYR A 444 12.36 22.08 -6.64
C TYR A 444 11.33 22.06 -5.50
N PRO A 445 10.14 21.46 -5.69
CA PRO A 445 9.20 21.21 -4.60
C PRO A 445 9.82 20.36 -3.48
N LEU A 446 9.29 20.48 -2.26
CA LEU A 446 9.65 19.61 -1.14
C LEU A 446 8.41 18.89 -0.62
N MET A 447 8.53 17.57 -0.44
CA MET A 447 7.64 16.76 0.39
C MET A 447 8.35 16.39 1.70
N LEU A 448 7.81 16.85 2.82
CA LEU A 448 8.15 16.26 4.13
C LEU A 448 7.44 14.91 4.28
N SER A 449 8.17 13.91 4.76
CA SER A 449 7.68 12.54 5.00
C SER A 449 8.07 12.14 6.43
N ILE A 450 7.23 12.44 7.41
CA ILE A 450 7.55 12.30 8.83
C ILE A 450 7.20 10.87 9.30
N HIS A 451 8.12 10.21 10.03
CA HIS A 451 7.88 8.88 10.57
C HIS A 451 6.96 8.89 11.80
N GLY A 452 6.20 7.81 11.95
CA GLY A 452 5.52 7.45 13.21
C GLY A 452 6.51 7.23 14.37
N GLY A 453 5.99 7.17 15.59
CA GLY A 453 6.82 7.21 16.79
C GLY A 453 6.02 7.62 18.03
N PRO A 454 6.48 8.61 18.82
CA PRO A 454 7.60 9.52 18.53
C PRO A 454 8.97 8.84 18.53
N THR A 455 9.13 7.71 19.23
CA THR A 455 10.38 6.93 19.33
C THR A 455 10.79 6.17 18.05
N GLY A 456 10.25 6.54 16.89
CA GLY A 456 10.65 5.99 15.59
C GLY A 456 12.00 6.53 15.10
N VAL A 457 12.43 6.10 13.91
CA VAL A 457 13.59 6.66 13.20
C VAL A 457 13.49 6.34 11.70
N ASP A 458 13.89 7.27 10.83
CA ASP A 458 14.21 6.98 9.43
C ASP A 458 15.72 6.77 9.26
N SER A 459 16.08 5.58 8.80
CA SER A 459 17.47 5.14 8.61
C SER A 459 17.93 5.26 7.16
N ASP A 460 19.24 5.19 6.96
CA ASP A 460 19.89 5.01 5.65
C ASP A 460 19.65 3.58 5.10
N ILE A 461 18.40 3.32 4.68
CA ILE A 461 17.92 1.99 4.29
C ILE A 461 16.89 2.06 3.15
N PHE A 462 17.02 1.21 2.12
CA PHE A 462 16.09 1.23 1.00
C PHE A 462 14.71 0.70 1.45
N ARG A 463 13.70 1.57 1.43
CA ARG A 463 12.34 1.25 1.87
C ARG A 463 11.29 2.08 1.13
N GLU A 464 10.60 1.43 0.20
CA GLU A 464 9.39 1.91 -0.47
C GLU A 464 8.15 1.23 0.13
N SER A 465 7.11 1.99 0.48
CA SER A 465 5.88 1.44 1.11
C SER A 465 4.69 2.37 0.96
N TRP A 466 3.46 1.86 1.16
CA TRP A 466 2.22 2.66 1.13
C TRP A 466 2.17 3.82 2.14
N ALA A 467 2.93 3.73 3.23
CA ALA A 467 3.04 4.78 4.24
C ALA A 467 4.11 5.83 3.91
N GLY A 468 4.99 5.57 2.94
CA GLY A 468 6.07 6.47 2.54
C GLY A 468 6.88 5.88 1.39
N TYR A 469 6.92 6.62 0.28
CA TYR A 469 7.32 6.14 -1.04
C TYR A 469 8.25 7.13 -1.79
N PRO A 470 9.48 7.39 -1.29
CA PRO A 470 10.28 8.52 -1.74
C PRO A 470 10.54 8.55 -3.26
N ASN A 471 10.74 7.40 -3.92
CA ASN A 471 10.98 7.35 -5.36
C ASN A 471 9.81 7.88 -6.21
N LEU A 472 8.56 7.63 -5.81
CA LEU A 472 7.38 8.14 -6.52
C LEU A 472 7.29 9.68 -6.48
N LEU A 473 7.72 10.30 -5.37
CA LEU A 473 7.71 11.75 -5.20
C LEU A 473 8.92 12.41 -5.89
N SER A 474 10.10 11.78 -5.81
CA SER A 474 11.29 12.20 -6.57
C SER A 474 11.11 12.07 -8.09
N GLY A 475 10.32 11.08 -8.56
CA GLY A 475 9.90 10.94 -9.95
C GLY A 475 8.88 11.99 -10.42
N LYS A 476 8.21 12.68 -9.49
CA LYS A 476 7.41 13.90 -9.73
C LYS A 476 8.25 15.19 -9.61
N GLY A 477 9.57 15.07 -9.42
CA GLY A 477 10.49 16.20 -9.34
C GLY A 477 10.60 16.84 -7.95
N ALA A 478 10.11 16.20 -6.88
CA ALA A 478 10.25 16.71 -5.52
C ALA A 478 11.55 16.25 -4.85
N PHE A 479 12.09 17.09 -3.96
CA PHE A 479 12.84 16.59 -2.83
C PHE A 479 11.90 15.85 -1.87
N VAL A 480 12.39 14.80 -1.23
CA VAL A 480 11.70 14.18 -0.08
C VAL A 480 12.63 14.25 1.11
N LEU A 481 12.23 14.95 2.17
CA LEU A 481 12.98 14.98 3.44
C LEU A 481 12.24 14.18 4.50
N LYS A 482 12.99 13.27 5.13
CA LYS A 482 12.56 12.52 6.32
C LYS A 482 13.39 12.97 7.51
N VAL A 483 12.75 13.46 8.56
CA VAL A 483 13.41 14.13 9.70
C VAL A 483 13.43 13.21 10.91
N ASN A 484 14.61 13.05 11.54
CA ASN A 484 14.77 12.38 12.83
C ASN A 484 14.73 13.42 13.96
N TYR A 485 13.51 13.81 14.35
CA TYR A 485 13.23 14.88 15.32
C TYR A 485 13.61 14.51 16.77
N HIS A 486 13.69 15.49 17.68
CA HIS A 486 13.77 15.29 19.13
C HIS A 486 12.69 14.31 19.59
N GLY A 487 13.03 13.35 20.46
CA GLY A 487 12.14 12.22 20.80
C GLY A 487 12.31 10.98 19.92
N SER A 488 12.97 11.07 18.76
CA SER A 488 13.28 9.91 17.90
C SER A 488 14.15 8.87 18.62
N GLY A 489 13.92 7.61 18.32
CA GLY A 489 14.76 6.51 18.80
C GLY A 489 16.14 6.50 18.13
N ASN A 490 17.04 5.66 18.64
CA ASN A 490 18.41 5.50 18.13
C ASN A 490 19.40 6.67 18.42
N TYR A 491 19.01 7.68 19.20
CA TYR A 491 19.85 8.81 19.67
C TYR A 491 20.09 8.82 21.19
N GLY A 492 19.78 7.72 21.89
CA GLY A 492 19.96 7.58 23.34
C GLY A 492 18.92 8.34 24.18
N LEU A 493 18.96 8.10 25.50
CA LEU A 493 17.84 8.43 26.39
C LEU A 493 17.53 9.93 26.44
N LYS A 494 18.55 10.80 26.62
CA LYS A 494 18.36 12.26 26.70
C LYS A 494 17.65 12.84 25.46
N TRP A 495 17.89 12.27 24.27
CA TRP A 495 17.20 12.71 23.05
C TRP A 495 15.78 12.18 22.98
N MET A 496 15.58 10.91 23.33
CA MET A 496 14.29 10.25 23.23
C MET A 496 13.28 10.74 24.29
N GLU A 497 13.76 11.20 25.44
CA GLU A 497 12.97 11.79 26.52
C GLU A 497 12.84 13.32 26.43
N SER A 498 13.52 13.99 25.50
CA SER A 498 13.56 15.47 25.47
C SER A 498 12.18 16.11 25.26
N ILE A 499 11.23 15.36 24.70
CA ILE A 499 9.85 15.78 24.44
C ILE A 499 8.88 15.44 25.58
N LYS A 500 9.32 14.76 26.66
CA LYS A 500 8.49 14.58 27.89
C LYS A 500 8.11 15.98 28.42
N ASN A 501 6.81 16.23 28.60
CA ASN A 501 6.19 17.53 28.91
C ASN A 501 6.40 18.64 27.84
N HIS A 502 7.04 18.34 26.71
CA HIS A 502 7.45 19.29 25.68
C HIS A 502 6.95 18.93 24.28
N TYR A 503 5.92 18.07 24.15
CA TYR A 503 5.37 17.63 22.86
C TYR A 503 5.10 18.83 21.91
N TYR A 504 5.49 18.69 20.65
CA TYR A 504 5.55 19.72 19.60
C TYR A 504 6.58 20.86 19.79
N GLU A 505 7.08 21.12 21.00
CA GLU A 505 7.93 22.29 21.29
C GLU A 505 9.37 22.13 20.78
N LEU A 506 9.78 20.92 20.42
CA LEU A 506 11.11 20.64 19.84
C LEU A 506 10.98 20.07 18.43
N GLU A 507 10.04 19.15 18.23
CA GLU A 507 9.85 18.37 17.02
C GLU A 507 9.41 19.23 15.83
N VAL A 508 8.48 20.16 16.05
CA VAL A 508 8.01 21.07 14.99
C VAL A 508 9.12 22.06 14.59
N PRO A 509 9.84 22.72 15.51
CA PRO A 509 11.05 23.49 15.16
C PRO A 509 12.13 22.66 14.44
N ASP A 510 12.40 21.41 14.84
CA ASP A 510 13.36 20.55 14.12
C ASP A 510 12.97 20.35 12.66
N ILE A 511 11.69 20.04 12.42
CA ILE A 511 11.13 19.79 11.09
C ILE A 511 11.16 21.07 10.24
N LEU A 512 10.70 22.20 10.78
CA LEU A 512 10.65 23.47 10.06
C LEU A 512 12.04 24.03 9.77
N ASN A 513 13.00 23.93 10.72
CA ASN A 513 14.38 24.30 10.48
C ASN A 513 15.03 23.45 9.36
N GLY A 514 14.58 22.21 9.14
CA GLY A 514 15.03 21.37 8.04
C GLY A 514 14.54 21.86 6.68
N VAL A 515 13.29 22.35 6.61
CA VAL A 515 12.74 23.04 5.43
C VAL A 515 13.55 24.32 5.15
N ASP A 516 13.78 25.15 6.18
CA ASP A 516 14.49 26.41 6.04
C ASP A 516 15.97 26.25 5.70
N TYR A 517 16.62 25.18 6.17
CA TYR A 517 17.95 24.79 5.73
C TYR A 517 18.00 24.54 4.20
N LEU A 518 17.04 23.78 3.66
CA LEU A 518 17.00 23.46 2.22
C LEU A 518 16.63 24.66 1.34
N ILE A 519 15.77 25.56 1.83
CA ILE A 519 15.45 26.83 1.17
C ILE A 519 16.67 27.76 1.18
N LYS A 520 17.36 27.88 2.32
CA LYS A 520 18.60 28.68 2.44
C LYS A 520 19.77 28.13 1.62
N LYS A 521 19.80 26.83 1.36
CA LYS A 521 20.71 26.18 0.40
C LYS A 521 20.33 26.43 -1.07
N GLY A 522 19.19 27.07 -1.36
CA GLY A 522 18.71 27.33 -2.72
C GLY A 522 18.19 26.09 -3.45
N MET A 523 17.97 24.98 -2.74
CA MET A 523 17.56 23.69 -3.33
C MET A 523 16.02 23.57 -3.43
N VAL A 524 15.32 24.11 -2.43
CA VAL A 524 13.87 24.00 -2.29
C VAL A 524 13.18 25.32 -2.64
N ASP A 525 12.05 25.19 -3.32
CA ASP A 525 11.10 26.27 -3.56
C ASP A 525 10.20 26.48 -2.33
N LYS A 526 10.26 27.68 -1.75
CA LYS A 526 9.50 28.05 -0.53
C LYS A 526 7.98 28.01 -0.73
N ASP A 527 7.50 28.13 -1.98
CA ASP A 527 6.08 28.23 -2.31
C ASP A 527 5.50 26.90 -2.81
N ARG A 528 6.33 25.86 -2.97
CA ARG A 528 5.94 24.48 -3.33
C ARG A 528 6.38 23.49 -2.26
N LEU A 529 5.77 23.61 -1.08
CA LEU A 529 5.98 22.75 0.09
C LEU A 529 4.75 21.87 0.34
N GLY A 530 4.95 20.58 0.59
CA GLY A 530 3.92 19.64 1.05
C GLY A 530 4.41 18.77 2.21
N ILE A 531 3.47 18.18 2.95
CA ILE A 531 3.77 17.46 4.20
C ILE A 531 2.86 16.23 4.35
N MET A 532 3.45 15.10 4.76
CA MET A 532 2.73 13.87 5.02
C MET A 532 3.37 13.04 6.14
N GLY A 533 2.59 12.16 6.75
CA GLY A 533 3.08 11.21 7.74
C GLY A 533 2.00 10.24 8.22
N TRP A 534 2.41 9.26 9.01
CA TRP A 534 1.53 8.26 9.61
C TRP A 534 1.82 8.10 11.11
N SER A 535 0.82 7.78 11.95
CA SER A 535 1.00 7.72 13.42
C SER A 535 1.48 9.09 13.94
N ASN A 536 2.50 9.15 14.80
CA ASN A 536 3.09 10.44 15.21
C ASN A 536 3.54 11.33 14.02
N GLY A 537 3.87 10.75 12.86
CA GLY A 537 4.15 11.54 11.67
C GLY A 537 2.95 12.33 11.17
N ALA A 538 1.73 11.82 11.38
CA ALA A 538 0.47 12.52 11.12
C ALA A 538 0.18 13.56 12.22
N ILE A 539 0.41 13.23 13.50
CA ILE A 539 0.28 14.17 14.65
C ILE A 539 1.16 15.41 14.43
N LEU A 540 2.42 15.21 14.05
CA LEU A 540 3.35 16.30 13.72
C LEU A 540 3.00 17.00 12.40
N THR A 541 2.47 16.27 11.40
CA THR A 541 1.92 16.89 10.16
C THR A 541 0.81 17.89 10.48
N ILE A 542 -0.12 17.50 11.36
CA ILE A 542 -1.25 18.33 11.80
C ILE A 542 -0.74 19.57 12.53
N GLN A 543 0.16 19.43 13.51
CA GLN A 543 0.67 20.60 14.23
C GLN A 543 1.48 21.53 13.31
N CYS A 544 2.29 21.00 12.37
CA CYS A 544 3.00 21.82 11.39
C CYS A 544 2.08 22.71 10.55
N VAL A 545 0.86 22.27 10.17
CA VAL A 545 -0.10 23.10 9.41
C VAL A 545 -0.99 24.00 10.29
N ILE A 546 -0.94 23.82 11.61
CA ILE A 546 -1.49 24.75 12.60
C ILE A 546 -0.51 25.90 12.90
N GLU A 547 0.80 25.60 12.97
CA GLU A 547 1.84 26.61 13.21
C GLU A 547 2.21 27.41 11.95
N THR A 548 1.96 26.90 10.73
CA THR A 548 2.26 27.68 9.50
C THR A 548 1.42 27.33 8.26
N ASN A 549 1.08 28.37 7.48
CA ASN A 549 0.41 28.30 6.18
C ASN A 549 1.38 28.13 4.97
N ARG A 550 2.65 27.82 5.25
CA ARG A 550 3.68 27.62 4.22
C ARG A 550 3.40 26.40 3.34
N PHE A 551 2.85 25.34 3.92
CA PHE A 551 2.49 24.13 3.19
C PHE A 551 1.28 24.35 2.28
N LYS A 552 1.32 23.76 1.08
CA LYS A 552 0.26 23.86 0.07
C LYS A 552 -0.61 22.59 0.00
N VAL A 553 -0.18 21.52 0.67
CA VAL A 553 -0.92 20.26 0.78
C VAL A 553 -0.47 19.48 2.03
N ALA A 554 -1.41 18.80 2.69
CA ALA A 554 -1.15 17.94 3.84
C ALA A 554 -1.81 16.56 3.69
N ALA A 555 -1.12 15.50 4.14
CA ALA A 555 -1.64 14.13 4.18
C ALA A 555 -1.30 13.41 5.51
N PRO A 556 -2.02 13.71 6.60
CA PRO A 556 -1.94 12.99 7.87
C PRO A 556 -2.82 11.72 7.87
N GLY A 557 -2.22 10.54 8.03
CA GLY A 557 -2.96 9.28 8.24
C GLY A 557 -2.77 8.70 9.66
N ALA A 558 -3.86 8.33 10.33
CA ALA A 558 -3.89 7.85 11.70
C ALA A 558 -3.07 8.76 12.65
N GLY A 559 -3.56 9.98 12.91
CA GLY A 559 -2.94 10.92 13.84
C GLY A 559 -3.97 11.67 14.68
N ASP A 560 -3.67 11.78 15.96
CA ASP A 560 -4.52 12.34 17.01
C ASP A 560 -4.69 13.85 16.93
N VAL A 561 -5.88 14.30 17.36
CA VAL A 561 -6.24 15.72 17.51
C VAL A 561 -6.74 16.06 18.92
N ASN A 562 -7.11 15.07 19.72
CA ASN A 562 -7.66 15.22 21.06
C ASN A 562 -6.99 14.25 22.04
N TRP A 563 -6.05 14.74 22.84
CA TRP A 563 -5.31 13.92 23.82
C TRP A 563 -6.19 13.43 24.97
N THR A 564 -7.28 14.14 25.29
CA THR A 564 -8.26 13.67 26.29
C THR A 564 -9.00 12.42 25.79
N SER A 565 -9.22 12.33 24.47
CA SER A 565 -9.81 11.15 23.81
C SER A 565 -8.79 10.01 23.68
N ASP A 566 -7.52 10.32 23.40
CA ASP A 566 -6.44 9.31 23.30
C ASP A 566 -6.24 8.57 24.63
N TYR A 567 -6.07 9.31 25.74
CA TYR A 567 -5.87 8.74 27.08
C TYR A 567 -6.82 7.58 27.41
N GLY A 568 -8.10 7.72 27.03
CA GLY A 568 -9.17 6.77 27.33
C GLY A 568 -9.40 5.68 26.27
N ASN A 569 -9.16 5.97 24.99
CA ASN A 569 -9.54 5.08 23.88
C ASN A 569 -8.35 4.37 23.22
N CYS A 570 -7.13 4.90 23.31
CA CYS A 570 -5.94 4.25 22.76
C CYS A 570 -5.46 3.11 23.66
N ALA A 571 -5.08 1.98 23.07
CA ALA A 571 -4.64 0.78 23.79
C ALA A 571 -3.39 0.99 24.67
N PHE A 572 -2.65 2.09 24.47
CA PHE A 572 -1.53 2.53 25.31
C PHE A 572 -1.66 3.98 25.80
N GLY A 573 -2.77 4.68 25.51
CA GLY A 573 -2.92 6.13 25.71
C GLY A 573 -2.56 6.57 27.12
N ALA A 574 -3.15 5.95 28.14
CA ALA A 574 -2.85 6.24 29.54
C ALA A 574 -1.35 6.15 29.93
N ALA A 575 -0.55 5.29 29.30
CA ALA A 575 0.89 5.21 29.55
C ALA A 575 1.69 6.21 28.70
N PHE A 576 1.32 6.37 27.43
CA PHE A 576 1.89 7.38 26.54
C PHE A 576 1.74 8.79 27.14
N ASP A 577 0.55 9.12 27.63
CA ASP A 577 0.22 10.41 28.21
C ASP A 577 0.80 10.62 29.60
N ASN A 578 0.90 9.58 30.44
CA ASN A 578 1.64 9.71 31.70
C ASN A 578 3.10 10.06 31.44
N ALA A 579 3.77 9.39 30.49
CA ALA A 579 5.16 9.65 30.16
C ALA A 579 5.39 10.97 29.40
N TYR A 580 4.57 11.30 28.39
CA TYR A 580 4.78 12.46 27.52
C TYR A 580 4.03 13.72 27.94
N PHE A 581 2.84 13.58 28.54
CA PHE A 581 2.01 14.70 29.01
C PHE A 581 2.10 14.89 30.53
N GLY A 582 2.83 14.01 31.23
CA GLY A 582 3.21 14.17 32.64
C GLY A 582 2.02 14.01 33.60
N GLY A 583 1.14 13.05 33.32
CA GLY A 583 -0.01 12.70 34.14
C GLY A 583 -1.37 12.88 33.44
N PRO A 584 -2.45 12.31 33.99
CA PRO A 584 -3.74 12.14 33.32
C PRO A 584 -4.53 13.45 33.10
N PRO A 585 -5.50 13.47 32.15
CA PRO A 585 -6.21 14.68 31.75
C PRO A 585 -6.93 15.39 32.91
N TRP A 586 -7.57 14.67 33.82
CA TRP A 586 -8.27 15.30 34.96
C TRP A 586 -7.34 15.97 35.99
N LYS A 587 -6.04 15.68 35.98
CA LYS A 587 -5.04 16.42 36.78
C LYS A 587 -4.43 17.60 36.02
N ARG A 588 -4.58 17.67 34.69
CA ARG A 588 -3.85 18.58 33.80
C ARG A 588 -4.73 19.15 32.67
N SER A 589 -6.03 19.33 32.88
CA SER A 589 -7.03 19.55 31.81
C SER A 589 -6.69 20.74 30.90
N ARG A 590 -6.23 21.86 31.46
CA ARG A 590 -5.80 23.04 30.69
C ARG A 590 -4.58 22.76 29.78
N TYR A 591 -3.68 21.86 30.19
CA TYR A 591 -2.52 21.45 29.39
C TYR A 591 -2.94 20.53 28.23
N TYR A 592 -3.87 19.59 28.47
CA TYR A 592 -4.42 18.72 27.42
C TYR A 592 -5.17 19.54 26.37
N ILE A 593 -6.00 20.52 26.77
CA ILE A 593 -6.66 21.45 25.85
C ILE A 593 -5.62 22.29 25.08
N LYS A 594 -4.60 22.84 25.76
CA LYS A 594 -3.51 23.62 25.11
C LYS A 594 -2.71 22.79 24.08
N LYS A 595 -2.55 21.50 24.31
CA LYS A 595 -1.75 20.62 23.42
C LYS A 595 -2.58 19.99 22.31
N SER A 596 -3.86 19.68 22.52
CA SER A 596 -4.73 19.02 21.55
C SER A 596 -4.93 19.88 20.28
N PRO A 597 -4.52 19.39 19.09
CA PRO A 597 -4.70 20.10 17.82
C PRO A 597 -6.14 20.54 17.52
N LEU A 598 -7.15 19.81 18.00
CA LEU A 598 -8.58 20.08 17.78
C LEU A 598 -8.96 21.54 18.10
N PHE A 599 -8.48 22.08 19.23
CA PHE A 599 -8.78 23.45 19.69
C PHE A 599 -7.93 24.54 19.01
N LYS A 600 -7.34 24.24 17.85
CA LYS A 600 -6.54 25.15 17.02
C LYS A 600 -6.82 24.99 15.51
N MET A 601 -7.81 24.18 15.14
CA MET A 601 -8.11 23.85 13.74
C MET A 601 -8.55 25.08 12.92
N GLU A 602 -8.98 26.17 13.57
CA GLU A 602 -9.34 27.43 12.92
C GLU A 602 -8.18 28.14 12.22
N LYS A 603 -6.93 27.69 12.47
CA LYS A 603 -5.72 28.19 11.82
C LYS A 603 -5.39 27.43 10.53
N VAL A 604 -5.92 26.23 10.36
CA VAL A 604 -5.58 25.35 9.24
C VAL A 604 -6.19 25.90 7.95
N THR A 605 -5.32 26.34 7.06
CA THR A 605 -5.63 26.83 5.70
C THR A 605 -5.03 25.91 4.61
N THR A 606 -4.46 24.77 5.01
CA THR A 606 -3.80 23.82 4.11
C THR A 606 -4.80 22.76 3.61
N PRO A 607 -4.93 22.52 2.29
CA PRO A 607 -5.74 21.43 1.74
C PRO A 607 -5.29 20.06 2.26
N THR A 608 -6.16 19.35 2.97
CA THR A 608 -5.79 18.21 3.82
C THR A 608 -6.54 16.92 3.45
N ILE A 609 -5.82 15.80 3.32
CA ILE A 609 -6.40 14.46 3.11
C ILE A 609 -6.06 13.52 4.27
N ILE A 610 -7.10 12.98 4.91
CA ILE A 610 -7.05 12.22 6.16
C ILE A 610 -7.31 10.74 5.89
N PHE A 611 -6.59 9.84 6.56
CA PHE A 611 -6.70 8.39 6.37
C PHE A 611 -6.78 7.62 7.71
N PHE A 612 -7.76 6.74 7.91
CA PHE A 612 -7.85 5.87 9.11
C PHE A 612 -8.35 4.46 8.77
N GLY A 613 -8.09 3.47 9.65
CA GLY A 613 -8.66 2.13 9.58
C GLY A 613 -9.67 1.88 10.70
N THR A 614 -10.84 1.29 10.41
CA THR A 614 -11.96 1.17 11.37
C THR A 614 -11.73 0.18 12.54
N LYS A 615 -10.52 -0.36 12.69
CA LYS A 615 -10.07 -1.22 13.79
C LYS A 615 -8.66 -0.82 14.26
N ASP A 616 -8.30 0.45 14.05
CA ASP A 616 -7.14 1.06 14.69
C ASP A 616 -7.38 1.16 16.21
N THR A 617 -6.39 0.72 16.97
CA THR A 617 -6.35 0.75 18.45
C THR A 617 -5.13 1.50 18.99
N ASN A 618 -4.30 2.03 18.09
CA ASN A 618 -3.09 2.79 18.39
C ASN A 618 -3.34 4.30 18.20
N VAL A 619 -4.26 4.65 17.31
CA VAL A 619 -4.84 5.98 17.11
C VAL A 619 -6.33 5.74 16.80
N PRO A 620 -7.25 5.87 17.78
CA PRO A 620 -8.66 5.53 17.61
C PRO A 620 -9.32 6.23 16.41
N THR A 621 -10.27 5.55 15.75
CA THR A 621 -10.90 6.03 14.49
C THR A 621 -11.61 7.38 14.68
N GLU A 622 -12.07 7.61 15.90
CA GLU A 622 -12.78 8.78 16.40
C GLU A 622 -11.93 10.05 16.21
N GLN A 623 -10.61 9.98 16.40
CA GLN A 623 -9.67 11.09 16.14
C GLN A 623 -9.74 11.57 14.68
N GLY A 624 -9.95 10.64 13.73
CA GLY A 624 -10.11 10.96 12.31
C GLY A 624 -11.43 11.68 12.00
N TRP A 625 -12.50 11.32 12.72
CA TRP A 625 -13.79 12.01 12.64
C TRP A 625 -13.74 13.40 13.28
N GLU A 626 -13.15 13.53 14.47
CA GLU A 626 -12.94 14.82 15.15
C GLU A 626 -12.14 15.78 14.26
N HIS A 627 -11.06 15.31 13.65
CA HIS A 627 -10.23 16.07 12.71
C HIS A 627 -11.00 16.46 11.43
N TYR A 628 -11.70 15.51 10.80
CA TYR A 628 -12.46 15.77 9.58
C TYR A 628 -13.57 16.79 9.81
N HIS A 629 -14.41 16.60 10.84
CA HIS A 629 -15.53 17.50 11.12
C HIS A 629 -15.06 18.89 11.54
N ALA A 630 -13.97 19.03 12.30
CA ALA A 630 -13.41 20.34 12.61
C ALA A 630 -13.08 21.12 11.34
N LEU A 631 -12.25 20.55 10.44
CA LEU A 631 -11.89 21.22 9.18
C LEU A 631 -13.10 21.44 8.25
N GLN A 632 -14.03 20.49 8.20
CA GLN A 632 -15.22 20.54 7.34
C GLN A 632 -16.24 21.61 7.79
N GLN A 633 -16.41 21.83 9.10
CA GLN A 633 -17.24 22.91 9.63
C GLN A 633 -16.55 24.28 9.56
N ILE A 634 -15.22 24.31 9.71
CA ILE A 634 -14.41 25.55 9.63
C ILE A 634 -14.31 26.07 8.19
N GLY A 635 -14.36 25.20 7.18
CA GLY A 635 -14.51 25.56 5.76
C GLY A 635 -13.34 26.29 5.09
N LYS A 636 -12.29 26.66 5.84
CA LYS A 636 -11.15 27.47 5.35
C LYS A 636 -10.26 26.79 4.32
N ALA A 637 -10.32 25.46 4.18
CA ALA A 637 -9.57 24.71 3.18
C ALA A 637 -10.32 23.43 2.77
N PRO A 638 -10.10 22.91 1.55
CA PRO A 638 -10.62 21.60 1.15
C PRO A 638 -10.09 20.49 2.07
N VAL A 639 -10.99 19.66 2.59
CA VAL A 639 -10.67 18.47 3.37
C VAL A 639 -11.32 17.22 2.75
N ARG A 640 -10.61 16.08 2.78
CA ARG A 640 -11.13 14.77 2.39
C ARG A 640 -10.74 13.74 3.45
N PHE A 641 -11.68 12.90 3.87
CA PHE A 641 -11.43 11.80 4.80
C PHE A 641 -11.70 10.46 4.13
N ILE A 642 -10.77 9.51 4.27
CA ILE A 642 -10.87 8.15 3.72
C ILE A 642 -10.70 7.15 4.85
N LEU A 643 -11.79 6.42 5.10
CA LEU A 643 -11.89 5.42 6.16
C LEU A 643 -11.86 4.00 5.55
N PHE A 644 -11.00 3.12 6.09
CA PHE A 644 -10.74 1.79 5.52
C PHE A 644 -11.37 0.67 6.37
N PRO A 645 -12.44 -0.01 5.90
CA PRO A 645 -13.18 -0.99 6.69
C PRO A 645 -12.38 -2.24 7.06
N GLY A 646 -12.33 -2.52 8.37
CA GLY A 646 -11.67 -3.67 8.97
C GLY A 646 -10.15 -3.58 9.03
N GLU A 647 -9.55 -2.42 8.73
CA GLU A 647 -8.10 -2.22 8.85
C GLU A 647 -7.70 -1.78 10.26
N PRO A 648 -6.58 -2.29 10.80
CA PRO A 648 -5.94 -1.74 11.98
C PRO A 648 -4.99 -0.59 11.62
N HIS A 649 -4.20 -0.14 12.59
CA HIS A 649 -3.23 0.96 12.47
C HIS A 649 -2.26 0.89 11.27
N GLY A 650 -2.01 -0.30 10.73
CA GLY A 650 -1.28 -0.48 9.48
C GLY A 650 -2.16 -1.19 8.46
N LEU A 651 -2.44 -0.53 7.33
CA LEU A 651 -3.26 -1.06 6.24
C LEU A 651 -2.69 -2.41 5.75
N ARG A 652 -3.49 -3.47 5.80
CA ARG A 652 -3.13 -4.83 5.38
C ARG A 652 -3.59 -5.15 3.96
N LYS A 653 -4.77 -4.68 3.55
CA LYS A 653 -5.32 -5.01 2.23
C LYS A 653 -4.61 -4.23 1.12
N ILE A 654 -4.23 -4.91 0.05
CA ILE A 654 -3.50 -4.31 -1.07
C ILE A 654 -4.38 -3.26 -1.79
N THR A 655 -5.69 -3.50 -1.93
CA THR A 655 -6.61 -2.48 -2.47
C THR A 655 -6.72 -1.23 -1.60
N HIS A 656 -6.61 -1.33 -0.28
CA HIS A 656 -6.63 -0.17 0.62
C HIS A 656 -5.31 0.59 0.59
N GLN A 657 -4.17 -0.13 0.62
CA GLN A 657 -2.84 0.46 0.42
C GLN A 657 -2.76 1.23 -0.92
N ARG A 658 -3.29 0.64 -2.00
CA ARG A 658 -3.47 1.29 -3.30
C ARG A 658 -4.33 2.54 -3.21
N ARG A 659 -5.56 2.43 -2.69
CA ARG A 659 -6.53 3.52 -2.63
C ARG A 659 -5.98 4.72 -1.85
N LYS A 660 -5.24 4.47 -0.76
CA LYS A 660 -4.48 5.47 0.00
C LYS A 660 -3.49 6.20 -0.91
N MET A 661 -2.55 5.48 -1.54
CA MET A 661 -1.53 6.06 -2.40
C MET A 661 -2.10 6.81 -3.62
N GLU A 662 -3.10 6.26 -4.30
CA GLU A 662 -3.65 6.86 -5.53
C GLU A 662 -4.45 8.15 -5.26
N GLU A 663 -5.16 8.22 -4.13
CA GLU A 663 -5.85 9.42 -3.66
C GLU A 663 -4.88 10.49 -3.14
N GLU A 664 -3.87 10.07 -2.36
CA GLU A 664 -2.83 10.94 -1.81
C GLU A 664 -1.97 11.59 -2.91
N LEU A 665 -1.55 10.80 -3.91
CA LEU A 665 -0.83 11.30 -5.09
C LEU A 665 -1.70 12.24 -5.93
N ALA A 666 -3.01 11.95 -6.10
CA ALA A 666 -3.93 12.85 -6.79
C ALA A 666 -4.13 14.17 -6.03
N TRP A 667 -4.18 14.13 -4.70
CA TRP A 667 -4.25 15.30 -3.83
C TRP A 667 -2.98 16.17 -3.95
N PHE A 668 -1.80 15.54 -3.95
CA PHE A 668 -0.54 16.24 -4.21
C PHE A 668 -0.46 16.81 -5.64
N ASP A 669 -0.94 16.08 -6.65
CA ASP A 669 -1.01 16.55 -8.04
C ASP A 669 -1.91 17.78 -8.20
N LYS A 670 -3.01 17.88 -7.42
CA LYS A 670 -3.93 19.02 -7.45
C LYS A 670 -3.42 20.23 -6.68
N TYR A 671 -2.91 20.01 -5.47
CA TYR A 671 -2.60 21.10 -4.55
C TYR A 671 -1.13 21.55 -4.57
N LEU A 672 -0.17 20.66 -4.82
CA LEU A 672 1.26 20.96 -4.87
C LEU A 672 1.83 21.03 -6.30
N PHE A 673 1.70 19.96 -7.10
CA PHE A 673 2.41 19.84 -8.38
C PHE A 673 1.71 20.54 -9.57
N LYS A 674 0.40 20.81 -9.47
CA LYS A 674 -0.43 21.42 -10.53
C LYS A 674 -0.49 20.59 -11.82
N THR A 675 -0.56 19.28 -11.63
CA THR A 675 -0.53 18.21 -12.64
C THR A 675 -1.77 17.32 -12.62
N TYR A 676 -2.73 17.58 -11.73
CA TYR A 676 -3.97 16.81 -11.65
C TYR A 676 -4.88 17.13 -12.84
N ASN A 677 -4.99 16.17 -13.76
CA ASN A 677 -6.04 16.13 -14.76
C ASN A 677 -7.29 15.50 -14.13
N GLU A 678 -8.42 16.19 -14.22
CA GLU A 678 -9.69 15.66 -13.72
C GLU A 678 -10.09 14.40 -14.49
N LYS A 679 -10.33 13.32 -13.75
CA LYS A 679 -10.76 12.04 -14.32
C LYS A 679 -12.27 12.07 -14.48
N ASN A 680 -12.72 11.79 -15.70
CA ASN A 680 -14.10 11.44 -15.94
C ASN A 680 -14.34 10.01 -15.43
N GLU A 681 -14.93 9.85 -14.24
CA GLU A 681 -15.07 8.54 -13.60
C GLU A 681 -16.09 7.63 -14.31
N ALA A 682 -17.04 8.23 -15.07
CA ALA A 682 -17.96 7.52 -15.96
C ALA A 682 -17.27 7.01 -17.25
N LEU A 683 -16.15 7.60 -17.69
CA LEU A 683 -15.42 7.14 -18.88
C LEU A 683 -14.60 5.86 -18.60
N LYS A 684 -15.30 4.72 -18.58
CA LYS A 684 -14.73 3.38 -18.54
C LYS A 684 -13.65 3.20 -19.63
N LYS A 685 -12.41 2.89 -19.23
CA LYS A 685 -11.20 2.96 -20.11
C LYS A 685 -11.21 2.02 -21.32
N ASP A 686 -11.92 0.91 -21.19
CA ASP A 686 -12.14 -0.16 -22.17
C ASP A 686 -13.52 -0.07 -22.85
N SER A 687 -14.26 1.01 -22.64
CA SER A 687 -15.53 1.28 -23.34
C SER A 687 -15.32 1.55 -24.83
N PRO A 688 -16.31 1.27 -25.70
CA PRO A 688 -16.29 1.70 -27.09
C PRO A 688 -15.99 3.20 -27.25
N LEU A 689 -16.50 4.06 -26.36
CA LEU A 689 -16.26 5.51 -26.36
C LEU A 689 -14.80 5.84 -26.06
N ALA A 690 -14.21 5.20 -25.05
CA ALA A 690 -12.80 5.37 -24.71
C ALA A 690 -11.84 4.79 -25.77
N PHE A 691 -12.31 3.93 -26.67
CA PHE A 691 -11.57 3.57 -27.89
C PHE A 691 -11.80 4.57 -29.03
N LEU A 692 -13.02 5.07 -29.21
CA LEU A 692 -13.37 6.07 -30.24
C LEU A 692 -12.57 7.38 -30.08
N LEU A 693 -12.33 7.79 -28.84
CA LEU A 693 -11.50 8.95 -28.49
C LEU A 693 -9.99 8.75 -28.79
N LYS A 694 -9.55 7.54 -29.19
CA LYS A 694 -8.14 7.20 -29.43
C LYS A 694 -7.80 6.86 -30.89
N ASP A 695 -8.77 6.45 -31.72
CA ASP A 695 -8.51 5.89 -33.05
C ASP A 695 -8.95 6.82 -34.21
N LYS A 696 -8.24 6.76 -35.34
CA LYS A 696 -8.48 7.53 -36.57
C LYS A 696 -8.28 6.63 -37.80
N ARG A 697 -9.32 5.91 -38.24
CA ARG A 697 -9.25 5.04 -39.44
C ARG A 697 -10.51 5.12 -40.30
N ALA A 698 -10.35 5.01 -41.62
CA ALA A 698 -11.43 5.05 -42.61
C ALA A 698 -11.02 4.48 -44.00
N VAL A 699 -12.04 4.09 -44.77
CA VAL A 699 -12.17 3.90 -46.24
C VAL A 699 -11.71 2.61 -46.95
N ASN A 700 -12.69 1.77 -47.31
CA ASN A 700 -13.12 1.37 -48.68
C ASN A 700 -14.40 0.49 -48.60
N SER A 701 -15.28 0.29 -49.59
CA SER A 701 -15.74 1.10 -50.74
C SER A 701 -17.03 0.49 -51.35
N ASN A 702 -17.97 1.32 -51.82
CA ASN A 702 -19.11 0.99 -52.72
C ASN A 702 -20.07 -0.16 -52.36
N GLY A 703 -20.81 -0.05 -51.23
CA GLY A 703 -21.86 -1.02 -50.87
C GLY A 703 -23.13 -0.37 -50.33
N TYR A 704 -23.80 0.50 -51.10
CA TYR A 704 -24.90 1.33 -50.59
C TYR A 704 -26.21 0.56 -50.33
N TYR A 705 -26.98 0.98 -49.31
CA TYR A 705 -28.29 0.42 -48.97
C TYR A 705 -29.45 1.21 -49.60
N GLY A 706 -30.43 0.48 -50.12
CA GLY A 706 -31.64 0.99 -50.77
C GLY A 706 -32.07 0.09 -51.91
N ILE A 707 -32.99 0.55 -52.75
CA ILE A 707 -33.29 -0.02 -54.07
C ILE A 707 -33.15 1.07 -55.12
N THR A 708 -32.81 0.70 -56.36
CA THR A 708 -32.68 1.67 -57.46
C THR A 708 -33.96 1.72 -58.27
N GLU A 709 -34.59 2.90 -58.35
CA GLU A 709 -35.78 3.16 -59.18
C GLU A 709 -35.46 4.33 -60.12
N ASN A 710 -35.68 4.16 -61.42
CA ASN A 710 -35.31 5.15 -62.46
C ASN A 710 -33.84 5.63 -62.41
N GLY A 711 -32.92 4.78 -61.95
CA GLY A 711 -31.49 5.10 -61.79
C GLY A 711 -31.14 5.83 -60.48
N ILE A 712 -32.13 6.14 -59.64
CA ILE A 712 -31.98 6.87 -58.36
C ILE A 712 -32.05 5.88 -57.19
N LEU A 713 -31.18 6.05 -56.18
CA LEU A 713 -31.17 5.22 -54.97
C LEU A 713 -32.23 5.71 -53.97
N ILE A 714 -33.30 4.94 -53.80
CA ILE A 714 -34.42 5.23 -52.90
C ILE A 714 -34.48 4.25 -51.71
N PRO A 715 -35.16 4.60 -50.60
CA PRO A 715 -35.36 3.68 -49.48
C PRO A 715 -36.22 2.45 -49.84
N GLU A 716 -35.70 1.26 -49.54
CA GLU A 716 -36.49 0.03 -49.55
C GLU A 716 -37.56 0.06 -48.45
N THR A 717 -38.81 -0.30 -48.76
CA THR A 717 -39.88 -0.47 -47.76
C THR A 717 -40.29 -1.91 -47.55
N VAL A 718 -40.70 -2.23 -46.32
CA VAL A 718 -41.20 -3.54 -45.90
C VAL A 718 -42.53 -3.40 -45.17
N LYS A 719 -43.36 -4.44 -45.24
CA LYS A 719 -44.61 -4.49 -44.47
C LYS A 719 -44.32 -4.76 -42.99
N LEU A 720 -44.73 -3.85 -42.10
CA LEU A 720 -44.72 -4.05 -40.65
C LEU A 720 -46.10 -3.76 -40.06
N ASP A 721 -46.62 -4.69 -39.26
CA ASP A 721 -47.99 -4.71 -38.77
C ASP A 721 -49.01 -4.41 -39.89
N SER A 722 -49.57 -3.20 -39.97
CA SER A 722 -50.61 -2.79 -40.92
C SER A 722 -50.15 -1.89 -42.09
N PHE A 723 -48.91 -1.40 -42.09
CA PHE A 723 -48.41 -0.41 -43.06
C PHE A 723 -47.06 -0.83 -43.68
N PHE A 724 -46.58 -0.05 -44.66
CA PHE A 724 -45.25 -0.20 -45.25
C PHE A 724 -44.33 0.90 -44.71
N ILE A 725 -43.10 0.54 -44.37
CA ILE A 725 -42.14 1.40 -43.64
C ILE A 725 -40.75 1.15 -44.20
N SER A 726 -39.89 2.18 -44.28
CA SER A 726 -38.52 1.97 -44.75
C SER A 726 -37.78 0.98 -43.84
N ARG A 727 -37.09 -0.01 -44.45
CA ARG A 727 -36.38 -1.08 -43.72
C ARG A 727 -35.36 -0.51 -42.74
N PHE A 728 -34.77 0.62 -43.10
CA PHE A 728 -33.77 1.38 -42.38
C PHE A 728 -34.25 2.83 -42.16
N GLU A 729 -33.50 3.59 -41.36
CA GLU A 729 -33.51 5.06 -41.44
C GLU A 729 -33.07 5.51 -42.86
N ILE A 730 -33.48 6.71 -43.29
CA ILE A 730 -33.00 7.27 -44.56
C ILE A 730 -31.47 7.46 -44.48
N THR A 731 -30.75 6.97 -45.49
CA THR A 731 -29.29 6.99 -45.48
C THR A 731 -28.72 8.25 -46.14
N ARG A 732 -27.48 8.61 -45.82
CA ARG A 732 -26.78 9.78 -46.41
C ARG A 732 -26.63 9.68 -47.94
N ALA A 733 -26.48 8.47 -48.47
CA ALA A 733 -26.50 8.23 -49.92
C ALA A 733 -27.88 8.50 -50.53
N GLN A 734 -28.96 8.01 -49.90
CA GLN A 734 -30.34 8.25 -50.35
C GLN A 734 -30.72 9.74 -50.29
N TYR A 735 -30.25 10.49 -49.28
CA TYR A 735 -30.51 11.93 -49.20
C TYR A 735 -29.70 12.77 -50.22
N ALA A 736 -28.48 12.35 -50.54
CA ALA A 736 -27.66 12.98 -51.58
C ALA A 736 -28.18 12.74 -53.01
N GLU A 737 -29.19 11.88 -53.18
CA GLU A 737 -29.93 11.80 -54.44
C GLU A 737 -30.93 12.95 -54.61
N TYR A 738 -31.52 13.43 -53.52
CA TYR A 738 -32.35 14.64 -53.49
C TYR A 738 -31.50 15.91 -53.55
N ASP A 739 -30.62 16.12 -52.56
CA ASP A 739 -29.76 17.29 -52.53
C ASP A 739 -28.34 16.94 -52.98
N LYS A 740 -28.04 17.25 -54.24
CA LYS A 740 -26.69 17.06 -54.81
C LYS A 740 -25.64 17.97 -54.17
N ASN A 741 -26.01 18.96 -53.35
CA ASN A 741 -25.10 19.77 -52.54
C ASN A 741 -24.72 19.09 -51.22
N TYR A 742 -25.55 18.17 -50.70
CA TYR A 742 -25.27 17.43 -49.47
C TYR A 742 -24.02 16.54 -49.63
N LYS A 743 -22.90 16.95 -49.01
CA LYS A 743 -21.62 16.22 -49.12
C LYS A 743 -21.38 15.36 -47.88
N PHE A 744 -21.35 14.04 -48.07
CA PHE A 744 -20.87 13.08 -47.08
C PHE A 744 -19.53 12.45 -47.53
N LYS A 745 -18.74 11.93 -46.58
CA LYS A 745 -17.46 11.25 -46.89
C LYS A 745 -17.76 9.84 -47.43
N PRO A 746 -17.07 9.32 -48.47
CA PRO A 746 -17.52 8.15 -49.23
C PRO A 746 -17.92 6.87 -48.45
N LEU A 747 -17.35 6.60 -47.26
CA LEU A 747 -17.82 5.48 -46.43
C LEU A 747 -19.18 5.67 -45.77
N TYR A 748 -19.57 6.91 -45.48
CA TYR A 748 -20.70 7.19 -44.61
C TYR A 748 -22.05 7.21 -45.35
N GLY A 749 -22.10 6.77 -46.62
CA GLY A 749 -23.33 6.70 -47.39
C GLY A 749 -24.44 5.86 -46.75
N ASN A 750 -24.07 4.80 -46.03
CA ASN A 750 -25.01 3.92 -45.31
C ASN A 750 -25.32 4.34 -43.87
N TYR A 751 -24.75 5.45 -43.41
CA TYR A 751 -25.10 6.01 -42.11
C TYR A 751 -26.41 6.78 -42.25
N PRO A 752 -27.21 6.93 -41.18
CA PRO A 752 -28.41 7.75 -41.23
C PRO A 752 -28.07 9.16 -41.69
N VAL A 753 -28.93 9.75 -42.51
CA VAL A 753 -28.90 11.19 -42.75
C VAL A 753 -29.27 11.88 -41.45
N THR A 754 -28.41 12.80 -41.01
CA THR A 754 -28.57 13.59 -39.80
C THR A 754 -28.11 15.02 -40.05
N GLY A 755 -28.42 15.92 -39.12
CA GLY A 755 -28.17 17.36 -39.20
C GLY A 755 -29.34 18.18 -39.75
N LEU A 756 -30.39 17.52 -40.25
CA LEU A 756 -31.50 18.16 -40.97
C LEU A 756 -32.54 18.82 -40.06
N THR A 757 -33.10 19.92 -40.54
CA THR A 757 -34.35 20.50 -40.04
C THR A 757 -35.57 19.69 -40.48
N PHE A 758 -36.70 19.85 -39.78
CA PHE A 758 -37.93 19.14 -40.13
C PHE A 758 -38.51 19.55 -41.50
N ASP A 759 -38.27 20.77 -41.98
CA ASP A 759 -38.74 21.22 -43.30
C ASP A 759 -37.88 20.68 -44.46
N GLU A 760 -36.60 20.37 -44.24
CA GLU A 760 -35.79 19.60 -45.19
C GLU A 760 -36.28 18.15 -45.29
N VAL A 761 -36.69 17.55 -44.17
CA VAL A 761 -37.32 16.22 -44.14
C VAL A 761 -38.63 16.19 -44.95
N LYS A 762 -39.46 17.23 -44.87
CA LYS A 762 -40.67 17.36 -45.72
C LYS A 762 -40.31 17.41 -47.21
N LYS A 763 -39.40 18.30 -47.61
CA LYS A 763 -39.00 18.47 -49.02
C LYS A 763 -38.40 17.18 -49.63
N TYR A 764 -37.64 16.43 -48.84
CA TYR A 764 -37.17 15.11 -49.26
C TYR A 764 -38.31 14.12 -49.53
N ILE A 765 -39.35 14.13 -48.68
CA ILE A 765 -40.52 13.25 -48.85
C ILE A 765 -41.38 13.69 -50.04
N GLU A 766 -41.58 15.00 -50.24
CA GLU A 766 -42.23 15.57 -51.42
C GLU A 766 -41.49 15.17 -52.71
N TRP A 767 -40.16 15.27 -52.73
CA TRP A 767 -39.31 14.79 -53.83
C TRP A 767 -39.43 13.28 -54.04
N LEU A 768 -39.38 12.47 -52.97
CA LEU A 768 -39.49 11.01 -53.05
C LEU A 768 -40.84 10.59 -53.64
N ASN A 769 -41.93 11.27 -53.27
CA ASN A 769 -43.26 11.05 -53.84
C ASN A 769 -43.27 11.35 -55.34
N ASN A 770 -42.70 12.48 -55.76
CA ASN A 770 -42.63 12.90 -57.16
C ASN A 770 -41.78 11.96 -58.03
N VAL A 771 -40.64 11.46 -57.52
CA VAL A 771 -39.73 10.56 -58.26
C VAL A 771 -40.28 9.14 -58.43
N THR A 772 -41.08 8.68 -57.47
CA THR A 772 -41.56 7.28 -57.40
C THR A 772 -43.04 7.09 -57.75
N GLY A 773 -43.83 8.16 -57.80
CA GLY A 773 -45.28 8.12 -57.99
C GLY A 773 -46.07 7.53 -56.81
N LYS A 774 -45.46 7.44 -55.62
CA LYS A 774 -46.00 6.75 -54.44
C LYS A 774 -46.22 7.73 -53.27
N ASN A 775 -47.20 7.47 -52.42
CA ASN A 775 -47.52 8.32 -51.26
C ASN A 775 -46.68 7.93 -50.03
N TYR A 776 -45.50 8.53 -49.87
CA TYR A 776 -44.74 8.47 -48.62
C TYR A 776 -45.07 9.64 -47.69
N ARG A 777 -44.96 9.39 -46.37
CA ARG A 777 -45.13 10.39 -45.31
C ARG A 777 -44.17 10.16 -44.12
N PRO A 778 -44.01 11.13 -43.21
CA PRO A 778 -43.36 10.92 -41.91
C PRO A 778 -44.09 9.90 -41.02
N VAL A 779 -43.35 9.31 -40.07
CA VAL A 779 -43.93 8.50 -38.99
C VAL A 779 -44.66 9.39 -38.00
N LYS A 780 -45.85 8.97 -37.51
CA LYS A 780 -46.58 9.69 -36.45
C LYS A 780 -46.01 9.31 -35.08
N ALA A 781 -45.95 10.26 -34.15
CA ALA A 781 -45.39 10.09 -32.82
C ALA A 781 -45.94 8.86 -32.07
N LYS A 782 -47.26 8.62 -32.16
CA LYS A 782 -47.96 7.46 -31.57
C LYS A 782 -47.68 6.13 -32.30
N GLU A 783 -47.21 6.16 -33.54
CA GLU A 783 -46.69 4.98 -34.26
C GLU A 783 -45.27 4.67 -33.74
N MET A 784 -44.39 5.68 -33.68
CA MET A 784 -43.02 5.53 -33.20
C MET A 784 -42.95 5.08 -31.73
N ASP A 785 -43.81 5.61 -30.84
CA ASP A 785 -43.90 5.16 -29.44
C ASP A 785 -44.26 3.67 -29.32
N LYS A 786 -45.08 3.13 -30.24
CA LYS A 786 -45.41 1.69 -30.28
C LYS A 786 -44.24 0.86 -30.80
N LEU A 787 -43.57 1.31 -31.87
CA LEU A 787 -42.42 0.63 -32.47
C LEU A 787 -41.23 0.55 -31.51
N THR A 788 -40.85 1.69 -30.92
CA THR A 788 -39.74 1.77 -29.95
C THR A 788 -40.01 1.00 -28.66
N LYS A 789 -41.26 0.94 -28.18
CA LYS A 789 -41.66 0.09 -27.05
C LYS A 789 -41.53 -1.41 -27.36
N LYS A 790 -41.79 -1.83 -28.60
CA LYS A 790 -41.64 -3.21 -29.08
C LYS A 790 -40.17 -3.61 -29.33
N ALA A 791 -39.32 -2.69 -29.78
CA ALA A 791 -37.93 -2.96 -30.15
C ALA A 791 -36.96 -3.10 -28.96
N GLY A 792 -37.22 -2.42 -27.84
CA GLY A 792 -36.37 -2.47 -26.64
C GLY A 792 -35.33 -1.34 -26.59
N THR A 793 -34.11 -1.64 -26.12
CA THR A 793 -33.05 -0.63 -25.89
C THR A 793 -31.64 -1.08 -26.29
N ASN A 794 -31.50 -2.21 -27.00
CA ASN A 794 -30.19 -2.78 -27.36
C ASN A 794 -29.59 -2.14 -28.64
N GLY A 795 -29.81 -0.83 -28.81
CA GLY A 795 -29.36 -0.05 -29.97
C GLY A 795 -28.12 0.80 -29.66
N ASN A 796 -27.71 1.61 -30.64
CA ASN A 796 -26.70 2.65 -30.43
C ASN A 796 -27.23 3.65 -29.40
N THR A 797 -26.63 3.65 -28.21
CA THR A 797 -27.07 4.39 -27.02
C THR A 797 -25.85 4.81 -26.22
N LEU A 798 -26.00 5.74 -25.28
CA LEU A 798 -24.89 6.10 -24.41
C LEU A 798 -24.45 4.93 -23.52
N ASP A 799 -25.38 4.06 -23.10
CA ASP A 799 -25.11 2.79 -22.43
C ASP A 799 -24.16 1.87 -23.23
N PHE A 800 -24.43 1.71 -24.53
CA PHE A 800 -23.57 0.94 -25.43
C PHE A 800 -22.17 1.56 -25.55
N TRP A 801 -22.11 2.88 -25.73
CA TRP A 801 -20.84 3.60 -25.88
C TRP A 801 -20.01 3.64 -24.59
N ALA A 802 -20.64 3.72 -23.42
CA ALA A 802 -20.01 3.63 -22.11
C ALA A 802 -19.65 2.18 -21.71
N GLY A 803 -20.35 1.18 -22.27
CA GLY A 803 -20.13 -0.24 -21.97
C GLY A 803 -20.65 -0.68 -20.59
N TYR A 804 -21.65 0.04 -20.07
CA TYR A 804 -22.44 -0.28 -18.86
C TYR A 804 -23.74 0.57 -18.87
N LYS A 805 -24.68 0.32 -17.95
CA LYS A 805 -25.91 1.13 -17.85
C LYS A 805 -25.64 2.51 -17.26
N VAL A 806 -25.92 3.57 -18.01
CA VAL A 806 -25.55 4.94 -17.66
C VAL A 806 -26.65 5.60 -16.82
N ASN A 807 -26.27 6.17 -15.67
CA ASN A 807 -27.17 6.98 -14.84
C ASN A 807 -27.16 8.47 -15.27
N ILE A 808 -27.98 9.32 -14.65
CA ILE A 808 -28.10 10.74 -15.03
C ILE A 808 -26.81 11.55 -14.83
N ASP A 809 -26.09 11.36 -13.72
CA ASP A 809 -24.87 12.08 -13.41
C ASP A 809 -23.72 11.62 -14.32
N ASP A 810 -23.63 10.30 -14.54
CA ASP A 810 -22.73 9.70 -15.53
C ASP A 810 -22.99 10.23 -16.94
N ALA A 811 -24.25 10.45 -17.33
CA ALA A 811 -24.58 11.03 -18.63
C ALA A 811 -24.08 12.48 -18.76
N VAL A 812 -24.17 13.28 -17.69
CA VAL A 812 -23.65 14.66 -17.61
C VAL A 812 -22.11 14.71 -17.57
N LEU A 813 -21.45 13.64 -17.10
CA LEU A 813 -20.01 13.49 -17.23
C LEU A 813 -19.62 13.04 -18.65
N LEU A 814 -20.29 12.05 -19.21
CA LEU A 814 -19.98 11.48 -20.53
C LEU A 814 -20.26 12.44 -21.69
N SER A 815 -21.26 13.33 -21.59
CA SER A 815 -21.53 14.37 -22.60
C SER A 815 -20.31 15.24 -22.89
N LYS A 816 -19.56 15.61 -21.84
CA LYS A 816 -18.29 16.37 -21.95
C LYS A 816 -17.19 15.62 -22.68
N GLU A 817 -17.25 14.28 -22.77
CA GLU A 817 -16.35 13.47 -23.61
C GLU A 817 -16.86 13.38 -25.05
N LEU A 818 -18.18 13.27 -25.24
CA LEU A 818 -18.80 13.27 -26.57
C LEU A 818 -18.51 14.57 -27.34
N GLU A 819 -18.51 15.72 -26.66
CA GLU A 819 -18.12 17.03 -27.22
C GLU A 819 -16.69 17.06 -27.80
N LYS A 820 -15.77 16.22 -27.29
CA LYS A 820 -14.39 16.13 -27.79
C LYS A 820 -14.29 15.40 -29.14
N ILE A 821 -15.36 14.73 -29.57
CA ILE A 821 -15.41 13.97 -30.82
C ILE A 821 -15.69 14.92 -31.99
N LYS A 822 -14.62 15.45 -32.58
CA LYS A 822 -14.66 16.38 -33.73
C LYS A 822 -15.40 15.87 -34.98
N ASN A 823 -15.68 14.57 -35.07
CA ASN A 823 -16.44 13.97 -36.18
C ASN A 823 -17.59 13.14 -35.59
N LYS A 824 -18.70 13.80 -35.28
CA LYS A 824 -19.88 13.20 -34.60
C LYS A 824 -20.40 11.93 -35.31
N ASP A 825 -20.24 11.83 -36.63
CA ASP A 825 -20.49 10.62 -37.44
C ASP A 825 -19.88 9.33 -36.83
N LEU A 826 -18.77 9.41 -36.09
CA LEU A 826 -18.10 8.27 -35.47
C LEU A 826 -18.93 7.59 -34.36
N LEU A 827 -19.90 8.30 -33.79
CA LEU A 827 -20.86 7.77 -32.81
C LEU A 827 -22.04 7.07 -33.48
N LEU A 828 -22.34 7.39 -34.74
CA LEU A 828 -23.31 6.69 -35.56
C LEU A 828 -22.71 5.38 -36.10
N ARG A 829 -23.59 4.48 -36.56
CA ARG A 829 -23.25 3.25 -37.27
C ARG A 829 -23.93 3.23 -38.63
N THR A 830 -23.49 2.34 -39.52
CA THR A 830 -24.27 1.97 -40.70
C THR A 830 -25.66 1.50 -40.26
N ALA A 831 -26.71 1.92 -40.96
CA ALA A 831 -28.05 1.40 -40.72
C ALA A 831 -28.07 -0.13 -40.85
N GLY A 832 -28.97 -0.81 -40.14
CA GLY A 832 -28.98 -2.27 -40.05
C GLY A 832 -27.99 -2.88 -39.06
N SER A 833 -27.19 -2.07 -38.34
CA SER A 833 -26.19 -2.58 -37.38
C SER A 833 -26.80 -3.23 -36.12
N PHE A 834 -28.07 -2.96 -35.83
CA PHE A 834 -28.76 -3.44 -34.63
C PHE A 834 -29.87 -4.43 -34.99
N LYS A 835 -30.23 -5.33 -34.07
CA LYS A 835 -31.18 -6.42 -34.34
C LYS A 835 -32.56 -5.88 -34.80
N GLY A 836 -32.92 -6.15 -36.06
CA GLY A 836 -34.22 -5.77 -36.62
C GLY A 836 -35.42 -6.46 -35.97
N TYR A 837 -36.57 -5.81 -36.05
CA TYR A 837 -37.84 -6.21 -35.45
C TYR A 837 -38.91 -6.58 -36.50
N GLY A 838 -39.69 -7.63 -36.23
CA GLY A 838 -40.80 -8.09 -37.08
C GLY A 838 -40.46 -9.30 -37.96
N LYS A 839 -41.46 -9.85 -38.66
CA LYS A 839 -41.28 -10.98 -39.61
C LYS A 839 -40.50 -10.55 -40.86
N CYS A 840 -40.81 -9.37 -41.39
CA CYS A 840 -39.93 -8.64 -42.30
C CYS A 840 -39.17 -7.62 -41.43
N PRO A 841 -37.88 -7.82 -41.13
CA PRO A 841 -37.22 -7.03 -40.09
C PRO A 841 -37.04 -5.57 -40.51
N VAL A 842 -37.52 -4.66 -39.66
CA VAL A 842 -37.23 -3.22 -39.68
C VAL A 842 -36.13 -2.95 -38.65
N PHE A 843 -35.11 -2.19 -39.05
CA PHE A 843 -33.87 -2.01 -38.31
C PHE A 843 -33.79 -0.62 -37.66
N ASP A 844 -32.84 -0.49 -36.73
CA ASP A 844 -32.48 0.74 -36.03
C ASP A 844 -33.64 1.39 -35.25
N LEU A 845 -34.69 0.62 -34.94
CA LEU A 845 -35.78 1.09 -34.08
C LEU A 845 -35.28 1.28 -32.65
N ASN A 846 -35.35 2.52 -32.16
CA ASN A 846 -34.89 2.93 -30.84
C ASN A 846 -33.37 2.84 -30.62
N GLY A 847 -32.58 3.18 -31.64
CA GLY A 847 -31.14 3.41 -31.53
C GLY A 847 -30.52 3.85 -32.86
N ASN A 848 -29.25 4.20 -32.82
CA ASN A 848 -28.51 4.89 -33.89
C ASN A 848 -28.73 6.41 -33.83
N ALA A 849 -29.71 6.96 -34.53
CA ALA A 849 -30.20 8.32 -34.29
C ALA A 849 -31.58 8.31 -33.61
N ALA A 850 -31.96 9.42 -33.00
CA ALA A 850 -33.36 9.70 -32.73
C ALA A 850 -34.04 10.13 -34.04
N GLU A 851 -35.36 10.15 -34.09
CA GLU A 851 -36.09 10.30 -35.36
C GLU A 851 -37.10 11.46 -35.34
N TRP A 852 -37.08 12.26 -36.41
CA TRP A 852 -38.17 13.20 -36.72
C TRP A 852 -39.47 12.45 -37.00
N CYS A 853 -40.51 12.82 -36.26
CA CYS A 853 -41.88 12.33 -36.37
C CYS A 853 -42.87 13.51 -36.43
N VAL A 854 -44.09 13.27 -36.90
CA VAL A 854 -45.21 14.23 -36.75
C VAL A 854 -46.03 13.95 -35.50
N ASP A 855 -46.45 14.99 -34.79
CA ASP A 855 -47.43 14.87 -33.70
C ASP A 855 -48.89 14.80 -34.23
N SER A 856 -49.88 15.04 -33.37
CA SER A 856 -51.30 15.07 -33.76
C SER A 856 -51.73 16.34 -34.51
N GLU A 857 -50.88 17.36 -34.59
CA GLU A 857 -51.11 18.63 -35.29
C GLU A 857 -50.24 18.74 -36.56
N ASN A 858 -49.63 17.61 -36.99
CA ASN A 858 -48.63 17.53 -38.07
C ASN A 858 -47.37 18.40 -37.84
N LYS A 859 -47.07 18.80 -36.59
CA LYS A 859 -45.84 19.51 -36.23
C LYS A 859 -44.70 18.51 -36.00
N GLY A 860 -43.47 18.95 -36.27
CA GLY A 860 -42.26 18.15 -36.11
C GLY A 860 -41.91 17.93 -34.64
N CYS A 861 -41.70 16.69 -34.24
CA CYS A 861 -41.25 16.28 -32.91
C CYS A 861 -40.18 15.19 -33.03
N ILE A 862 -39.37 14.99 -31.99
CA ILE A 862 -38.28 14.00 -31.97
C ILE A 862 -38.66 12.83 -31.06
N LYS A 863 -38.40 11.59 -31.51
CA LYS A 863 -38.71 10.35 -30.80
C LYS A 863 -37.56 9.33 -30.88
N GLY A 864 -37.58 8.35 -29.98
CA GLY A 864 -36.58 7.29 -29.90
C GLY A 864 -35.33 7.66 -29.08
N LEU A 865 -34.35 6.77 -29.07
CA LEU A 865 -33.04 6.94 -28.43
C LEU A 865 -31.96 7.17 -29.49
N SER A 866 -30.94 7.96 -29.13
CA SER A 866 -29.77 8.23 -29.98
C SER A 866 -28.47 7.75 -29.32
N ALA A 867 -27.38 7.66 -30.12
CA ALA A 867 -26.03 7.33 -29.65
C ALA A 867 -25.50 8.20 -28.48
N VAL A 868 -26.12 9.35 -28.20
CA VAL A 868 -25.72 10.31 -27.16
C VAL A 868 -26.68 10.38 -25.96
N GLN A 869 -27.69 9.51 -25.90
CA GLN A 869 -28.68 9.47 -24.81
C GLN A 869 -28.65 8.11 -24.07
N PRO A 870 -28.83 8.09 -22.73
CA PRO A 870 -29.01 6.86 -21.97
C PRO A 870 -30.29 6.10 -22.34
N ALA A 871 -30.33 4.81 -22.06
CA ALA A 871 -31.49 3.95 -22.28
C ALA A 871 -32.59 4.05 -21.20
N ASP A 872 -32.35 4.82 -20.12
CA ASP A 872 -33.30 5.00 -19.03
C ASP A 872 -34.57 5.74 -19.48
N LYS A 873 -35.74 5.24 -19.07
CA LYS A 873 -37.06 5.77 -19.40
C LYS A 873 -37.79 6.38 -18.20
N THR A 874 -37.16 6.40 -17.02
CA THR A 874 -37.67 7.06 -15.81
C THR A 874 -37.45 8.58 -15.82
N ILE A 875 -36.53 9.06 -16.65
CA ILE A 875 -36.09 10.46 -16.74
C ILE A 875 -36.45 11.03 -18.12
N LYS A 876 -36.85 12.32 -18.16
CA LYS A 876 -36.98 13.08 -19.40
C LYS A 876 -35.66 13.79 -19.72
N TYR A 877 -34.89 13.24 -20.65
CA TYR A 877 -33.73 13.91 -21.21
C TYR A 877 -34.16 14.96 -22.25
N SER A 878 -33.33 15.99 -22.45
CA SER A 878 -33.44 16.89 -23.60
C SER A 878 -33.37 16.11 -24.92
N ALA A 879 -34.04 16.61 -25.95
CA ALA A 879 -33.87 16.09 -27.31
C ALA A 879 -32.39 16.20 -27.74
N PRO A 880 -31.87 15.24 -28.52
CA PRO A 880 -30.50 15.31 -29.00
C PRO A 880 -30.38 16.40 -30.07
N SER A 881 -29.15 16.91 -30.26
CA SER A 881 -28.82 17.79 -31.39
C SER A 881 -29.15 17.12 -32.72
N SER A 882 -29.53 17.92 -33.74
CA SER A 882 -29.89 17.42 -35.07
C SER A 882 -28.82 16.52 -35.71
N ASP A 883 -27.54 16.67 -35.35
CA ASP A 883 -26.44 15.75 -35.71
C ASP A 883 -26.72 14.28 -35.40
N PHE A 884 -27.61 14.00 -34.45
CA PHE A 884 -28.08 12.68 -34.02
C PHE A 884 -29.61 12.53 -34.14
N VAL A 885 -30.25 13.33 -35.00
CA VAL A 885 -31.65 13.19 -35.41
C VAL A 885 -31.69 12.86 -36.91
N GLY A 886 -32.15 11.66 -37.24
CA GLY A 886 -32.48 11.23 -38.58
C GLY A 886 -34.00 11.17 -38.79
N PHE A 887 -34.42 10.37 -39.78
CA PHE A 887 -35.84 10.07 -40.02
C PHE A 887 -36.01 8.80 -40.83
N ARG A 888 -37.25 8.29 -40.87
CA ARG A 888 -37.69 7.19 -41.73
C ARG A 888 -39.06 7.50 -42.33
N VAL A 889 -39.44 6.79 -43.38
CA VAL A 889 -40.69 7.04 -44.12
C VAL A 889 -41.69 5.89 -43.98
N ILE A 890 -42.98 6.24 -43.93
CA ILE A 890 -44.11 5.32 -44.13
C ILE A 890 -44.56 5.44 -45.58
N LEU A 891 -44.73 4.33 -46.27
CA LEU A 891 -45.46 4.25 -47.53
C LEU A 891 -46.92 3.92 -47.19
N GLU A 892 -47.83 4.84 -47.52
CA GLU A 892 -49.28 4.59 -47.44
C GLU A 892 -49.74 3.75 -48.63
N LYS A 893 -50.95 3.20 -48.53
CA LYS A 893 -51.39 2.05 -49.34
C LYS A 893 -52.82 2.16 -49.82
#